data_AF-A0A5A7RSC3-F1
#
_entry.id   AF-A0A5A7RSC3-F1
#
_cell.length_a   1.000
_cell.length_b   1.000
_cell.length_c   1.000
_cell.angle_alpha   90.00
_cell.angle_beta   90.00
_cell.angle_gamma   90.00
#
_symmetry.space_group_name_H-M   'P 1'
#
loop_
_entity.id
_entity.type
_entity.pdbx_description
1 polymer ?
#
loop_
_entity_poly.entity_id
_entity_poly.type
_entity_poly.pdbx_seq_one_letter_code
_entity_poly.pdbx_strand_id
1 'polypeptide(L)'
;MKRFALAVVIMLIFTFFQITNSEDASGRIIYVGENGDYEKIQDAIDNASGGDRIYVLPGIYHEHITIHKPISLEGSSPNSTIIDADFSGNGILIISDSVKVSNLMIRGGGGGAANALIKIASDENEVKNCTLHTCRNGVLLLGGKNVIEKCRIYENGNGVEIQSHHNEIKNCTIYKNGMGAEAVNALDNKISQCTIHTNGVGIYMENCSDSAIERCSVYKNSGNEGGIFLLNCDDNEIENSSINHNVWSVRMVNSKKNIIAGCQISESRFGIRLESCTGNRISGCNITGNRYGIYMEKCLMNKANYNNIVGNHMYGLYAKTSAGNAQFNWWGSIAGPMLKNRVFSLMGKVSYMPWLLRPVRPVNMPSNPNSASDSTASSVSYASYMPSGPSAPPATAPATPRERVTGINVDDWDPLVDLKLKVEIVRVRNIDLQDKKLFSEVLIYEGKNESEVAEGIDISPGWKAVQDIPDSKENIPVVIKILERGMLRDREAVEVKLVYNMERGEWYGDDYVGDDDGYAHVIENGYEVWFDITFNDYDGDGLTYWEETNVYHTDPKTDDRGRDDDNDGIPIEWEDRWGYNPHLWENFSSIDPDRDGLSNIEEWQQSEWLSDPFRKDIFIEVDTMENRFGDTYDMPERSKQLLYSSFAQHNIALHVDDGSMGGGGETIPYQKKITYRETNEIYWKYFLHDDILSKRRGAFHYVIFCSYGAITRGGYSFQAIDSLDGFVLAMHYIYNWRWSREQRELSTASLFMHELGHNLGLFEYTFGGIDNESCNTPWHAGWWKYSDYRSCLNYRYSFSLVDYSDGSHGKNDYDDWENIDLTFFENSEYYI
;
A
#
# COMPACT_ATOMS: atom_id res chain seq x y z
N MET A 1 -24.56 -82.73 10.17
CA MET A 1 -24.43 -81.58 11.09
C MET A 1 -23.41 -80.60 10.54
N LYS A 2 -23.91 -79.42 10.15
CA LYS A 2 -23.26 -78.10 10.07
C LYS A 2 -21.86 -77.99 9.43
N ARG A 3 -21.82 -78.03 8.09
CA ARG A 3 -20.80 -77.38 7.22
C ARG A 3 -21.23 -77.49 5.75
N PHE A 4 -22.41 -77.01 5.37
CA PHE A 4 -22.81 -76.97 3.93
C PHE A 4 -23.99 -76.03 3.61
N ALA A 5 -24.27 -75.02 4.45
CA ALA A 5 -25.48 -74.19 4.33
C ALA A 5 -25.25 -72.67 4.22
N LEU A 6 -24.03 -72.21 3.92
CA LEU A 6 -23.74 -70.77 3.75
C LEU A 6 -23.32 -70.37 2.33
N ALA A 7 -22.92 -71.33 1.49
CA ALA A 7 -22.50 -71.05 0.10
C ALA A 7 -23.66 -70.97 -0.91
N VAL A 8 -24.85 -71.45 -0.55
CA VAL A 8 -26.02 -71.49 -1.47
C VAL A 8 -26.92 -70.25 -1.33
N VAL A 9 -26.80 -69.47 -0.25
CA VAL A 9 -27.54 -68.20 -0.09
C VAL A 9 -26.86 -67.05 -0.84
N ILE A 10 -25.54 -67.12 -1.06
CA ILE A 10 -24.79 -66.11 -1.83
C ILE A 10 -24.90 -66.33 -3.35
N MET A 11 -25.23 -67.54 -3.82
CA MET A 11 -25.46 -67.84 -5.25
C MET A 11 -26.91 -67.61 -5.72
N LEU A 12 -27.87 -67.41 -4.82
CA LEU A 12 -29.29 -67.20 -5.17
C LEU A 12 -29.79 -65.75 -5.06
N ILE A 13 -28.96 -64.83 -4.57
CA ILE A 13 -29.24 -63.37 -4.65
C ILE A 13 -28.75 -62.78 -5.99
N PHE A 14 -27.99 -63.55 -6.79
CA PHE A 14 -27.47 -63.13 -8.10
C PHE A 14 -28.36 -63.48 -9.31
N THR A 15 -29.57 -64.02 -9.12
CA THR A 15 -30.50 -64.37 -10.23
C THR A 15 -31.87 -63.70 -10.16
N PHE A 16 -31.99 -62.58 -9.43
CA PHE A 16 -33.12 -61.65 -9.56
C PHE A 16 -32.67 -60.21 -9.84
N PHE A 17 -31.51 -60.05 -10.50
CA PHE A 17 -31.37 -58.92 -11.42
C PHE A 17 -32.18 -59.27 -12.67
N GLN A 18 -33.47 -58.94 -12.64
CA GLN A 18 -34.16 -58.62 -13.86
C GLN A 18 -33.27 -57.59 -14.57
N ILE A 19 -32.79 -57.96 -15.75
CA ILE A 19 -32.28 -57.02 -16.72
C ILE A 19 -33.47 -56.12 -17.05
N THR A 20 -33.67 -55.07 -16.25
CA THR A 20 -34.28 -53.88 -16.79
C THR A 20 -33.22 -53.34 -17.74
N ASN A 21 -33.43 -53.60 -19.03
CA ASN A 21 -32.93 -52.68 -20.02
C ASN A 21 -33.45 -51.31 -19.59
N SER A 22 -32.64 -50.51 -18.88
CA SER A 22 -32.76 -49.08 -19.03
C SER A 22 -32.26 -48.83 -20.44
N GLU A 23 -33.17 -48.98 -21.40
CA GLU A 23 -33.12 -48.09 -22.55
C GLU A 23 -32.90 -46.71 -21.93
N ASP A 24 -31.75 -46.13 -22.23
CA ASP A 24 -31.48 -44.73 -22.00
C ASP A 24 -32.64 -44.02 -22.70
N ALA A 25 -33.68 -43.70 -21.93
CA ALA A 25 -34.89 -43.11 -22.43
C ALA A 25 -34.52 -41.68 -22.77
N SER A 26 -33.89 -41.51 -23.94
CA SER A 26 -33.72 -40.25 -24.61
C SER A 26 -35.12 -39.65 -24.73
N GLY A 27 -35.48 -38.78 -23.78
CA GLY A 27 -36.72 -38.04 -23.84
C GLY A 27 -36.83 -37.34 -25.19
N ARG A 28 -38.06 -37.11 -25.65
CA ARG A 28 -38.26 -36.50 -26.96
C ARG A 28 -37.75 -35.05 -26.95
N ILE A 29 -37.35 -34.58 -28.12
CA ILE A 29 -37.04 -33.16 -28.32
C ILE A 29 -38.34 -32.44 -28.68
N ILE A 30 -38.65 -31.38 -27.94
CA ILE A 30 -39.78 -30.47 -28.17
C ILE A 30 -39.22 -29.12 -28.61
N TYR A 31 -39.60 -28.63 -29.78
CA TYR A 31 -39.09 -27.38 -30.34
C TYR A 31 -39.97 -26.20 -29.95
N VAL A 32 -39.36 -25.10 -29.50
CA VAL A 32 -40.06 -23.85 -29.15
C VAL A 32 -39.57 -22.70 -30.02
N GLY A 33 -40.49 -21.89 -30.54
CA GLY A 33 -40.20 -20.70 -31.34
C GLY A 33 -40.91 -20.71 -32.69
N GLU A 34 -40.48 -19.85 -33.61
CA GLU A 34 -41.09 -19.73 -34.94
C GLU A 34 -41.03 -21.08 -35.69
N ASN A 35 -42.20 -21.66 -36.00
CA ASN A 35 -42.37 -23.00 -36.58
C ASN A 35 -41.97 -24.18 -35.68
N GLY A 36 -41.87 -23.98 -34.36
CA GLY A 36 -41.71 -25.05 -33.38
C GLY A 36 -43.02 -25.78 -33.05
N ASP A 37 -42.94 -26.79 -32.18
CA ASP A 37 -44.10 -27.48 -31.61
C ASP A 37 -44.95 -26.56 -30.72
N TYR A 38 -44.30 -25.57 -30.10
CA TYR A 38 -44.92 -24.54 -29.25
C TYR A 38 -44.33 -23.15 -29.56
N GLU A 39 -45.13 -22.10 -29.39
CA GLU A 39 -44.64 -20.71 -29.49
C GLU A 39 -43.99 -20.24 -28.18
N LYS A 40 -44.49 -20.72 -27.03
CA LYS A 40 -44.05 -20.35 -25.68
C LYS A 40 -43.27 -21.46 -25.00
N ILE A 41 -42.26 -21.08 -24.21
CA ILE A 41 -41.40 -22.01 -23.48
C ILE A 41 -42.20 -22.71 -22.37
N GLN A 42 -43.03 -21.96 -21.63
CA GLN A 42 -43.79 -22.56 -20.52
C GLN A 42 -44.80 -23.61 -21.01
N ASP A 43 -45.49 -23.36 -22.13
CA ASP A 43 -46.45 -24.31 -22.70
C ASP A 43 -45.77 -25.65 -23.07
N ALA A 44 -44.53 -25.59 -23.58
CA ALA A 44 -43.74 -26.79 -23.88
C ALA A 44 -43.35 -27.57 -22.62
N ILE A 45 -42.92 -26.88 -21.55
CA ILE A 45 -42.59 -27.50 -20.25
C ILE A 45 -43.83 -28.16 -19.62
N ASP A 46 -44.98 -27.51 -19.68
CA ASP A 46 -46.23 -28.01 -19.11
C ASP A 46 -46.68 -29.32 -19.81
N ASN A 47 -46.37 -29.48 -21.09
CA ASN A 47 -46.67 -30.68 -21.88
C ASN A 47 -45.54 -31.72 -21.95
N ALA A 48 -44.36 -31.41 -21.43
CA ALA A 48 -43.22 -32.31 -21.39
C ALA A 48 -43.40 -33.43 -20.36
N SER A 49 -42.76 -34.58 -20.61
CA SER A 49 -42.54 -35.64 -19.63
C SER A 49 -41.14 -35.53 -19.02
N GLY A 50 -40.93 -36.14 -17.84
CA GLY A 50 -39.58 -36.21 -17.26
C GLY A 50 -38.59 -36.88 -18.23
N GLY A 51 -37.41 -36.30 -18.37
CA GLY A 51 -36.37 -36.70 -19.32
C GLY A 51 -36.41 -36.00 -20.69
N ASP A 52 -37.51 -35.30 -21.03
CA ASP A 52 -37.64 -34.59 -22.30
C ASP A 52 -36.66 -33.39 -22.42
N ARG A 53 -36.34 -33.01 -23.66
CA ARG A 53 -35.51 -31.85 -24.00
C ARG A 53 -36.35 -30.79 -24.70
N ILE A 54 -36.44 -29.60 -24.11
CA ILE A 54 -37.04 -28.41 -24.70
C ILE A 54 -35.95 -27.64 -25.43
N TYR A 55 -36.00 -27.63 -26.76
CA TYR A 55 -35.04 -26.93 -27.60
C TYR A 55 -35.64 -25.62 -28.12
N VAL A 56 -35.09 -24.50 -27.65
CA VAL A 56 -35.60 -23.14 -27.93
C VAL A 56 -34.83 -22.53 -29.09
N LEU A 57 -35.55 -22.27 -30.18
CA LEU A 57 -35.04 -21.64 -31.39
C LEU A 57 -34.66 -20.17 -31.13
N PRO A 58 -33.83 -19.54 -31.99
CA PRO A 58 -33.48 -18.13 -31.87
C PRO A 58 -34.71 -17.23 -31.75
N GLY A 59 -34.67 -16.27 -30.82
CA GLY A 59 -35.78 -15.38 -30.52
C GLY A 59 -35.62 -14.69 -29.16
N ILE A 60 -36.50 -13.72 -28.92
CA ILE A 60 -36.67 -13.06 -27.61
C ILE A 60 -38.02 -13.53 -27.05
N TYR A 61 -37.97 -14.16 -25.89
CA TYR A 61 -39.11 -14.74 -25.20
C TYR A 61 -39.37 -13.93 -23.93
N HIS A 62 -40.41 -13.10 -23.94
CA HIS A 62 -40.85 -12.31 -22.79
C HIS A 62 -41.72 -13.19 -21.88
N GLU A 63 -41.08 -13.95 -20.99
CA GLU A 63 -41.73 -14.99 -20.18
C GLU A 63 -41.06 -15.13 -18.79
N HIS A 64 -41.83 -15.64 -17.83
CA HIS A 64 -41.33 -16.14 -16.55
C HIS A 64 -41.47 -17.66 -16.51
N ILE A 65 -40.36 -18.38 -16.50
CA ILE A 65 -40.34 -19.83 -16.67
C ILE A 65 -40.32 -20.54 -15.31
N THR A 66 -41.19 -21.53 -15.12
CA THR A 66 -41.18 -22.43 -13.96
C THR A 66 -40.97 -23.87 -14.40
N ILE A 67 -39.80 -24.42 -14.07
CA ILE A 67 -39.44 -25.80 -14.36
C ILE A 67 -39.74 -26.67 -13.13
N HIS A 68 -40.75 -27.53 -13.27
CA HIS A 68 -41.29 -28.38 -12.20
C HIS A 68 -41.24 -29.87 -12.54
N LYS A 69 -40.42 -30.25 -13.54
CA LYS A 69 -40.17 -31.61 -13.99
C LYS A 69 -38.68 -31.77 -14.33
N PRO A 70 -38.08 -32.97 -14.22
CA PRO A 70 -36.67 -33.21 -14.53
C PRO A 70 -36.45 -33.22 -16.05
N ILE A 71 -36.29 -32.05 -16.65
CA ILE A 71 -36.18 -31.84 -18.11
C ILE A 71 -34.90 -31.07 -18.45
N SER A 72 -34.52 -31.10 -19.72
CA SER A 72 -33.44 -30.26 -20.26
C SER A 72 -34.02 -29.08 -21.04
N LEU A 73 -33.77 -27.84 -20.61
CA LEU A 73 -34.10 -26.62 -21.34
C LEU A 73 -32.83 -26.08 -22.02
N GLU A 74 -32.85 -25.98 -23.34
CA GLU A 74 -31.68 -25.62 -24.12
C GLU A 74 -32.00 -24.60 -25.20
N GLY A 75 -31.25 -23.50 -25.23
CA GLY A 75 -31.30 -22.52 -26.33
C GLY A 75 -30.35 -22.87 -27.47
N SER A 76 -30.55 -22.20 -28.61
CA SER A 76 -29.65 -22.36 -29.76
C SER A 76 -28.27 -21.73 -29.51
N SER A 77 -28.24 -20.57 -28.84
CA SER A 77 -27.04 -19.96 -28.29
C SER A 77 -27.40 -18.80 -27.36
N PRO A 78 -26.52 -18.42 -26.41
CA PRO A 78 -26.72 -17.21 -25.60
C PRO A 78 -26.81 -15.91 -26.40
N ASN A 79 -26.31 -15.88 -27.64
CA ASN A 79 -26.34 -14.68 -28.48
C ASN A 79 -27.65 -14.54 -29.29
N SER A 80 -28.47 -15.58 -29.31
CA SER A 80 -29.62 -15.66 -30.22
C SER A 80 -30.91 -16.10 -29.55
N THR A 81 -30.84 -16.74 -28.39
CA THR A 81 -32.02 -17.23 -27.64
C THR A 81 -32.05 -16.55 -26.28
N ILE A 82 -32.97 -15.59 -26.14
CA ILE A 82 -33.04 -14.67 -25.01
C ILE A 82 -34.36 -14.87 -24.28
N ILE A 83 -34.31 -15.09 -22.96
CA ILE A 83 -35.46 -14.97 -22.06
C ILE A 83 -35.38 -13.61 -21.39
N ASP A 84 -36.39 -12.78 -21.58
CA ASP A 84 -36.48 -11.43 -21.01
C ASP A 84 -37.57 -11.41 -19.94
N ALA A 85 -37.20 -11.06 -18.71
CA ALA A 85 -38.11 -11.04 -17.55
C ALA A 85 -38.77 -9.67 -17.31
N ASP A 86 -38.64 -8.73 -18.28
CA ASP A 86 -39.34 -7.44 -18.29
C ASP A 86 -39.16 -6.61 -16.99
N PHE A 87 -37.96 -6.67 -16.43
CA PHE A 87 -37.55 -6.06 -15.16
C PHE A 87 -38.42 -6.46 -13.96
N SER A 88 -38.97 -7.67 -13.98
CA SER A 88 -39.89 -8.16 -12.96
C SER A 88 -39.64 -9.63 -12.60
N GLY A 89 -39.98 -10.02 -11.37
CA GLY A 89 -39.95 -11.43 -10.96
C GLY A 89 -38.61 -12.14 -11.19
N ASN A 90 -38.70 -13.46 -11.40
CA ASN A 90 -37.56 -14.29 -11.81
C ASN A 90 -37.61 -14.53 -13.32
N GLY A 91 -36.46 -14.76 -13.96
CA GLY A 91 -36.43 -15.27 -15.34
C GLY A 91 -36.82 -16.74 -15.40
N ILE A 92 -36.06 -17.59 -14.70
CA ILE A 92 -36.32 -19.03 -14.56
C ILE A 92 -36.36 -19.40 -13.07
N LEU A 93 -37.40 -20.13 -12.67
CA LEU A 93 -37.56 -20.77 -11.37
C LEU A 93 -37.48 -22.30 -11.54
N ILE A 94 -36.52 -22.93 -10.89
CA ILE A 94 -36.33 -24.40 -10.90
C ILE A 94 -36.75 -24.97 -9.55
N ILE A 95 -37.79 -25.81 -9.56
CA ILE A 95 -38.37 -26.45 -8.36
C ILE A 95 -38.42 -27.98 -8.47
N SER A 96 -37.76 -28.57 -9.47
CA SER A 96 -37.60 -30.00 -9.64
C SER A 96 -36.13 -30.34 -9.70
N ASP A 97 -35.75 -31.46 -9.09
CA ASP A 97 -34.38 -31.96 -9.14
C ASP A 97 -34.00 -32.40 -10.57
N SER A 98 -32.70 -32.54 -10.82
CA SER A 98 -32.16 -33.09 -12.08
C SER A 98 -32.55 -32.31 -13.35
N VAL A 99 -32.78 -31.01 -13.23
CA VAL A 99 -33.02 -30.10 -14.38
C VAL A 99 -31.70 -29.66 -14.98
N LYS A 100 -31.67 -29.55 -16.31
CA LYS A 100 -30.53 -28.99 -17.06
C LYS A 100 -30.98 -27.76 -17.81
N VAL A 101 -30.29 -26.63 -17.64
CA VAL A 101 -30.52 -25.39 -18.39
C VAL A 101 -29.24 -25.03 -19.12
N SER A 102 -29.31 -24.78 -20.43
CA SER A 102 -28.09 -24.43 -21.18
C SER A 102 -28.29 -23.55 -22.40
N ASN A 103 -27.23 -22.87 -22.84
CA ASN A 103 -27.15 -22.13 -24.10
C ASN A 103 -28.17 -20.99 -24.26
N LEU A 104 -28.46 -20.27 -23.18
CA LEU A 104 -29.46 -19.20 -23.12
C LEU A 104 -28.87 -17.88 -22.62
N MET A 105 -29.43 -16.76 -23.07
CA MET A 105 -29.32 -15.49 -22.34
C MET A 105 -30.59 -15.27 -21.54
N ILE A 106 -30.44 -14.85 -20.29
CA ILE A 106 -31.55 -14.43 -19.43
C ILE A 106 -31.22 -13.04 -18.90
N ARG A 107 -32.17 -12.10 -19.05
CA ARG A 107 -31.94 -10.71 -18.66
C ARG A 107 -33.18 -10.03 -18.10
N GLY A 108 -32.98 -8.85 -17.52
CA GLY A 108 -34.06 -7.96 -17.10
C GLY A 108 -34.90 -8.57 -16.00
N GLY A 109 -34.29 -9.11 -14.95
CA GLY A 109 -35.02 -9.64 -13.79
C GLY A 109 -35.47 -8.53 -12.82
N GLY A 110 -36.30 -8.90 -11.84
CA GLY A 110 -36.76 -7.97 -10.81
C GLY A 110 -35.64 -7.46 -9.87
N GLY A 111 -35.89 -6.33 -9.21
CA GLY A 111 -34.97 -5.70 -8.26
C GLY A 111 -35.15 -6.10 -6.78
N GLY A 112 -36.14 -6.94 -6.45
CA GLY A 112 -36.37 -7.40 -5.07
C GLY A 112 -35.34 -8.42 -4.61
N ALA A 113 -35.07 -8.49 -3.30
CA ALA A 113 -34.04 -9.37 -2.72
C ALA A 113 -34.15 -10.85 -3.13
N ALA A 114 -35.38 -11.34 -3.37
CA ALA A 114 -35.64 -12.73 -3.75
C ALA A 114 -35.72 -12.98 -5.26
N ASN A 115 -35.52 -11.94 -6.09
CA ASN A 115 -35.59 -12.01 -7.55
C ASN A 115 -34.25 -12.45 -8.12
N ALA A 116 -34.27 -13.37 -9.07
CA ALA A 116 -33.08 -13.83 -9.78
C ALA A 116 -33.37 -14.13 -11.25
N LEU A 117 -32.34 -14.03 -12.11
CA LEU A 117 -32.47 -14.49 -13.50
C LEU A 117 -32.64 -16.01 -13.53
N ILE A 118 -31.91 -16.74 -12.68
CA ILE A 118 -32.14 -18.15 -12.40
C ILE A 118 -32.21 -18.37 -10.89
N LYS A 119 -33.38 -18.82 -10.41
CA LYS A 119 -33.60 -19.22 -9.02
C LYS A 119 -33.73 -20.73 -8.94
N ILE A 120 -32.87 -21.39 -8.16
CA ILE A 120 -32.85 -22.85 -8.00
C ILE A 120 -33.24 -23.20 -6.57
N ALA A 121 -34.43 -23.78 -6.40
CA ALA A 121 -34.99 -24.18 -5.10
C ALA A 121 -35.11 -25.72 -4.94
N SER A 122 -34.26 -26.44 -5.66
CA SER A 122 -34.22 -27.91 -5.75
C SER A 122 -32.78 -28.38 -5.93
N ASP A 123 -32.54 -29.69 -5.91
CA ASP A 123 -31.20 -30.27 -5.84
C ASP A 123 -30.74 -30.89 -7.18
N GLU A 124 -29.44 -31.10 -7.32
CA GLU A 124 -28.86 -31.89 -8.43
C GLU A 124 -29.14 -31.31 -9.83
N ASN A 125 -29.22 -29.98 -9.97
CA ASN A 125 -29.45 -29.29 -11.23
C ASN A 125 -28.15 -28.80 -11.89
N GLU A 126 -28.16 -28.62 -13.21
CA GLU A 126 -27.05 -28.06 -14.00
C GLU A 126 -27.49 -26.82 -14.78
N VAL A 127 -26.77 -25.70 -14.62
CA VAL A 127 -26.89 -24.51 -15.47
C VAL A 127 -25.57 -24.33 -16.20
N LYS A 128 -25.59 -24.36 -17.54
CA LYS A 128 -24.39 -24.40 -18.36
C LYS A 128 -24.39 -23.43 -19.52
N ASN A 129 -23.29 -22.70 -19.71
CA ASN A 129 -23.10 -21.84 -20.89
C ASN A 129 -24.25 -20.84 -21.08
N CYS A 130 -24.64 -20.16 -20.01
CA CYS A 130 -25.67 -19.12 -20.03
C CYS A 130 -25.06 -17.73 -19.83
N THR A 131 -25.73 -16.71 -20.36
CA THR A 131 -25.40 -15.29 -20.12
C THR A 131 -26.49 -14.66 -19.26
N LEU A 132 -26.13 -14.13 -18.09
CA LEU A 132 -27.06 -13.63 -17.06
C LEU A 132 -26.72 -12.19 -16.70
N HIS A 133 -27.60 -11.24 -17.01
CA HIS A 133 -27.35 -9.84 -16.65
C HIS A 133 -28.60 -9.01 -16.33
N THR A 134 -28.39 -7.93 -15.58
CA THR A 134 -29.42 -6.93 -15.26
C THR A 134 -30.54 -7.48 -14.38
N CYS A 135 -30.21 -7.85 -13.13
CA CYS A 135 -31.15 -8.25 -12.08
C CYS A 135 -30.58 -7.97 -10.67
N ARG A 136 -31.40 -8.12 -9.62
CA ARG A 136 -30.87 -8.20 -8.25
C ARG A 136 -29.88 -9.36 -8.10
N ASN A 137 -30.26 -10.57 -8.50
CA ASN A 137 -29.39 -11.75 -8.45
C ASN A 137 -29.26 -12.40 -9.84
N GLY A 138 -28.04 -12.71 -10.28
CA GLY A 138 -27.84 -13.49 -11.51
C GLY A 138 -28.32 -14.92 -11.30
N VAL A 139 -27.75 -15.60 -10.31
CA VAL A 139 -28.18 -16.93 -9.86
C VAL A 139 -28.44 -16.90 -8.36
N LEU A 140 -29.56 -17.46 -7.91
CA LEU A 140 -29.86 -17.68 -6.49
C LEU A 140 -30.03 -19.17 -6.20
N LEU A 141 -29.14 -19.73 -5.37
CA LEU A 141 -29.07 -21.15 -5.01
C LEU A 141 -29.65 -21.40 -3.60
N LEU A 142 -30.85 -21.96 -3.56
CA LEU A 142 -31.53 -22.39 -2.33
C LEU A 142 -31.53 -23.92 -2.13
N GLY A 143 -31.23 -24.70 -3.17
CA GLY A 143 -31.03 -26.15 -3.09
C GLY A 143 -29.55 -26.53 -3.23
N GLY A 144 -29.19 -27.74 -2.83
CA GLY A 144 -27.82 -28.24 -2.82
C GLY A 144 -27.43 -29.10 -4.02
N LYS A 145 -26.13 -29.41 -4.14
CA LYS A 145 -25.56 -30.23 -5.22
C LYS A 145 -25.84 -29.69 -6.63
N ASN A 146 -26.07 -28.40 -6.77
CA ASN A 146 -26.27 -27.76 -8.07
C ASN A 146 -24.93 -27.36 -8.68
N VAL A 147 -24.87 -27.36 -10.01
CA VAL A 147 -23.68 -27.02 -10.79
C VAL A 147 -23.98 -25.82 -11.69
N ILE A 148 -23.21 -24.75 -11.53
CA ILE A 148 -23.21 -23.59 -12.43
C ILE A 148 -21.89 -23.60 -13.19
N GLU A 149 -21.94 -23.81 -14.51
CA GLU A 149 -20.73 -24.03 -15.33
C GLU A 149 -20.68 -23.13 -16.57
N LYS A 150 -19.52 -22.53 -16.87
CA LYS A 150 -19.28 -21.79 -18.14
C LYS A 150 -20.24 -20.61 -18.37
N CYS A 151 -20.81 -20.05 -17.31
CA CYS A 151 -21.73 -18.94 -17.40
C CYS A 151 -20.98 -17.59 -17.41
N ARG A 152 -21.55 -16.60 -18.10
CA ARG A 152 -21.17 -15.18 -18.00
C ARG A 152 -22.21 -14.46 -17.17
N ILE A 153 -21.80 -13.85 -16.06
CA ILE A 153 -22.72 -13.27 -15.07
C ILE A 153 -22.27 -11.84 -14.74
N TYR A 154 -23.03 -10.84 -15.16
CA TYR A 154 -22.60 -9.45 -15.04
C TYR A 154 -23.73 -8.44 -14.88
N GLU A 155 -23.42 -7.24 -14.39
CA GLU A 155 -24.41 -6.15 -14.19
C GLU A 155 -25.59 -6.58 -13.31
N ASN A 156 -25.33 -7.32 -12.24
CA ASN A 156 -26.32 -7.67 -11.22
C ASN A 156 -25.96 -7.07 -9.85
N GLY A 157 -26.91 -7.08 -8.91
CA GLY A 157 -26.59 -6.86 -7.50
C GLY A 157 -25.61 -7.93 -7.00
N ASN A 158 -26.04 -9.19 -7.01
CA ASN A 158 -25.21 -10.37 -6.76
C ASN A 158 -25.08 -11.17 -8.06
N GLY A 159 -23.88 -11.57 -8.44
CA GLY A 159 -23.67 -12.47 -9.58
C GLY A 159 -24.23 -13.86 -9.25
N VAL A 160 -23.69 -14.50 -8.22
CA VAL A 160 -24.19 -15.77 -7.68
C VAL A 160 -24.38 -15.64 -6.18
N GLU A 161 -25.59 -15.91 -5.68
CA GLU A 161 -25.90 -15.95 -4.26
C GLU A 161 -26.17 -17.40 -3.82
N ILE A 162 -25.44 -17.87 -2.80
CA ILE A 162 -25.44 -19.24 -2.30
C ILE A 162 -25.97 -19.25 -0.86
N GLN A 163 -27.19 -19.79 -0.69
CA GLN A 163 -27.84 -19.97 0.62
C GLN A 163 -28.08 -21.46 0.92
N SER A 164 -27.22 -22.32 0.40
CA SER A 164 -27.35 -23.77 0.42
C SER A 164 -25.99 -24.47 0.35
N HIS A 165 -25.97 -25.80 0.44
CA HIS A 165 -24.74 -26.59 0.62
C HIS A 165 -24.35 -27.41 -0.62
N HIS A 166 -23.09 -27.83 -0.70
CA HIS A 166 -22.60 -28.77 -1.72
C HIS A 166 -22.73 -28.31 -3.17
N ASN A 167 -22.81 -27.01 -3.45
CA ASN A 167 -22.90 -26.49 -4.81
C ASN A 167 -21.52 -26.28 -5.45
N GLU A 168 -21.46 -26.37 -6.78
CA GLU A 168 -20.25 -26.13 -7.55
C GLU A 168 -20.46 -25.02 -8.58
N ILE A 169 -19.67 -23.95 -8.46
CA ILE A 169 -19.60 -22.86 -9.43
C ILE A 169 -18.26 -23.00 -10.14
N LYS A 170 -18.25 -23.31 -11.43
CA LYS A 170 -17.01 -23.61 -12.16
C LYS A 170 -16.90 -23.00 -13.54
N ASN A 171 -15.68 -22.59 -13.91
CA ASN A 171 -15.38 -22.06 -15.25
C ASN A 171 -16.27 -20.87 -15.65
N CYS A 172 -16.78 -20.09 -14.70
CA CYS A 172 -17.63 -18.93 -14.96
C CYS A 172 -16.80 -17.64 -15.06
N THR A 173 -17.34 -16.65 -15.78
CA THR A 173 -16.82 -15.28 -15.81
C THR A 173 -17.84 -14.36 -15.12
N ILE A 174 -17.45 -13.76 -14.00
CA ILE A 174 -18.35 -13.00 -13.11
C ILE A 174 -17.78 -11.59 -12.93
N TYR A 175 -18.45 -10.56 -13.45
CA TYR A 175 -17.90 -9.21 -13.46
C TYR A 175 -18.94 -8.10 -13.43
N LYS A 176 -18.59 -6.88 -12.99
CA LYS A 176 -19.51 -5.73 -12.92
C LYS A 176 -20.77 -6.02 -12.10
N ASN A 177 -20.65 -6.81 -11.05
CA ASN A 177 -21.73 -7.00 -10.08
C ASN A 177 -21.40 -6.25 -8.78
N GLY A 178 -22.40 -5.97 -7.94
CA GLY A 178 -22.15 -5.51 -6.57
C GLY A 178 -21.31 -6.53 -5.79
N MET A 179 -21.77 -7.78 -5.73
CA MET A 179 -21.00 -8.93 -5.28
C MET A 179 -20.86 -9.93 -6.41
N GLY A 180 -19.65 -10.44 -6.67
CA GLY A 180 -19.41 -11.46 -7.68
C GLY A 180 -20.05 -12.78 -7.29
N ALA A 181 -19.54 -13.40 -6.23
CA ALA A 181 -20.15 -14.56 -5.59
C ALA A 181 -20.31 -14.32 -4.08
N GLU A 182 -21.53 -14.52 -3.57
CA GLU A 182 -21.87 -14.39 -2.15
C GLU A 182 -22.32 -15.74 -1.61
N ALA A 183 -21.78 -16.16 -0.46
CA ALA A 183 -22.23 -17.34 0.26
C ALA A 183 -22.52 -16.98 1.72
N VAL A 184 -23.71 -17.32 2.21
CA VAL A 184 -24.14 -16.98 3.57
C VAL A 184 -24.74 -18.20 4.25
N ASN A 185 -24.22 -18.55 5.43
CA ASN A 185 -24.63 -19.74 6.20
C ASN A 185 -24.54 -21.04 5.36
N ALA A 186 -23.50 -21.15 4.54
CA ALA A 186 -23.38 -22.16 3.50
C ALA A 186 -22.15 -23.04 3.76
N LEU A 187 -22.24 -24.33 3.42
CA LEU A 187 -21.22 -25.34 3.75
C LEU A 187 -20.85 -26.15 2.52
N ASP A 188 -19.61 -26.64 2.48
CA ASP A 188 -19.14 -27.58 1.45
C ASP A 188 -19.35 -27.08 0.00
N ASN A 189 -19.28 -25.77 -0.23
CA ASN A 189 -19.42 -25.20 -1.57
C ASN A 189 -18.07 -25.05 -2.25
N LYS A 190 -18.06 -25.19 -3.58
CA LYS A 190 -16.83 -25.07 -4.38
C LYS A 190 -16.97 -24.03 -5.47
N ILE A 191 -16.08 -23.04 -5.46
CA ILE A 191 -15.89 -22.07 -6.55
C ILE A 191 -14.55 -22.39 -7.21
N SER A 192 -14.55 -22.77 -8.49
CA SER A 192 -13.30 -23.21 -9.13
C SER A 192 -13.13 -22.80 -10.60
N GLN A 193 -11.90 -22.49 -10.99
CA GLN A 193 -11.57 -22.09 -12.37
C GLN A 193 -12.37 -20.88 -12.87
N CYS A 194 -12.87 -20.04 -11.95
CA CYS A 194 -13.67 -18.87 -12.30
C CYS A 194 -12.77 -17.64 -12.50
N THR A 195 -13.20 -16.74 -13.37
CA THR A 195 -12.61 -15.40 -13.56
C THR A 195 -13.57 -14.38 -12.96
N ILE A 196 -13.16 -13.70 -11.89
CA ILE A 196 -14.01 -12.83 -11.07
C ILE A 196 -13.34 -11.46 -10.95
N HIS A 197 -13.88 -10.46 -11.62
CA HIS A 197 -13.22 -9.15 -11.68
C HIS A 197 -14.18 -7.98 -11.81
N THR A 198 -13.73 -6.77 -11.44
CA THR A 198 -14.52 -5.55 -11.61
C THR A 198 -15.88 -5.64 -10.91
N ASN A 199 -15.96 -6.36 -9.79
CA ASN A 199 -17.12 -6.37 -8.91
C ASN A 199 -16.86 -5.46 -7.70
N GLY A 200 -17.90 -5.09 -6.94
CA GLY A 200 -17.72 -4.42 -5.64
C GLY A 200 -16.92 -5.31 -4.68
N VAL A 201 -17.39 -6.53 -4.44
CA VAL A 201 -16.63 -7.60 -3.76
C VAL A 201 -16.52 -8.80 -4.71
N GLY A 202 -15.33 -9.39 -4.85
CA GLY A 202 -15.14 -10.53 -5.73
C GLY A 202 -15.88 -11.79 -5.24
N ILE A 203 -15.44 -12.31 -4.10
CA ILE A 203 -16.06 -13.43 -3.39
C ILE A 203 -16.28 -13.00 -1.94
N TYR A 204 -17.52 -13.03 -1.47
CA TYR A 204 -17.90 -12.80 -0.08
C TYR A 204 -18.44 -14.09 0.54
N MET A 205 -17.93 -14.46 1.72
CA MET A 205 -18.43 -15.59 2.48
C MET A 205 -18.66 -15.19 3.93
N GLU A 206 -19.86 -15.52 4.44
CA GLU A 206 -20.25 -15.26 5.83
C GLU A 206 -20.75 -16.53 6.50
N ASN A 207 -20.22 -16.84 7.68
CA ASN A 207 -20.61 -18.03 8.47
C ASN A 207 -20.53 -19.32 7.65
N CYS A 208 -19.49 -19.46 6.82
CA CYS A 208 -19.29 -20.61 5.93
C CYS A 208 -18.15 -21.51 6.43
N SER A 209 -18.28 -22.81 6.23
CA SER A 209 -17.20 -23.77 6.50
C SER A 209 -17.06 -24.85 5.43
N ASP A 210 -15.91 -25.54 5.48
CA ASP A 210 -15.60 -26.70 4.65
C ASP A 210 -15.69 -26.44 3.13
N SER A 211 -15.58 -25.16 2.73
CA SER A 211 -15.74 -24.72 1.35
C SER A 211 -14.39 -24.43 0.68
N ALA A 212 -14.35 -24.46 -0.65
CA ALA A 212 -13.12 -24.36 -1.42
C ALA A 212 -13.20 -23.31 -2.55
N ILE A 213 -12.18 -22.48 -2.66
CA ILE A 213 -11.92 -21.55 -3.76
C ILE A 213 -10.63 -21.99 -4.46
N GLU A 214 -10.74 -22.56 -5.66
CA GLU A 214 -9.61 -23.22 -6.32
C GLU A 214 -9.36 -22.74 -7.75
N ARG A 215 -8.09 -22.42 -8.06
CA ARG A 215 -7.65 -22.08 -9.43
C ARG A 215 -8.45 -20.92 -10.06
N CYS A 216 -8.89 -19.98 -9.23
CA CYS A 216 -9.62 -18.79 -9.69
C CYS A 216 -8.67 -17.65 -10.04
N SER A 217 -9.14 -16.74 -10.89
CA SER A 217 -8.50 -15.46 -11.19
C SER A 217 -9.38 -14.34 -10.64
N VAL A 218 -8.97 -13.70 -9.54
CA VAL A 218 -9.74 -12.71 -8.79
C VAL A 218 -8.99 -11.37 -8.78
N TYR A 219 -9.44 -10.41 -9.59
CA TYR A 219 -8.68 -9.17 -9.77
C TYR A 219 -9.54 -7.94 -10.02
N LYS A 220 -9.03 -6.75 -9.71
CA LYS A 220 -9.73 -5.47 -9.93
C LYS A 220 -11.12 -5.46 -9.31
N ASN A 221 -11.32 -6.11 -8.16
CA ASN A 221 -12.55 -6.00 -7.39
C ASN A 221 -12.38 -4.87 -6.36
N SER A 222 -13.41 -4.05 -6.22
CA SER A 222 -13.39 -2.74 -5.55
C SER A 222 -13.14 -2.81 -4.03
N GLY A 223 -12.84 -1.65 -3.47
CA GLY A 223 -12.38 -1.37 -2.11
C GLY A 223 -13.43 -1.42 -1.00
N ASN A 224 -14.65 -1.92 -1.23
CA ASN A 224 -15.59 -2.09 -0.12
C ASN A 224 -15.10 -3.18 0.85
N GLU A 225 -14.67 -4.35 0.35
CA GLU A 225 -14.21 -5.46 1.22
C GLU A 225 -13.20 -6.43 0.57
N GLY A 226 -12.83 -6.23 -0.71
CA GLY A 226 -11.70 -6.93 -1.36
C GLY A 226 -12.04 -7.97 -2.42
N GLY A 227 -11.02 -8.71 -2.86
CA GLY A 227 -11.09 -9.80 -3.82
C GLY A 227 -11.77 -11.03 -3.23
N ILE A 228 -11.28 -11.52 -2.09
CA ILE A 228 -11.90 -12.60 -1.32
C ILE A 228 -12.04 -12.16 0.14
N PHE A 229 -13.28 -12.07 0.63
CA PHE A 229 -13.59 -11.70 2.00
C PHE A 229 -14.28 -12.85 2.74
N LEU A 230 -13.66 -13.28 3.84
CA LEU A 230 -14.15 -14.30 4.76
C LEU A 230 -14.51 -13.66 6.12
N LEU A 231 -15.80 -13.68 6.47
CA LEU A 231 -16.33 -13.21 7.75
C LEU A 231 -16.89 -14.36 8.56
N ASN A 232 -16.36 -14.59 9.77
CA ASN A 232 -16.76 -15.70 10.65
C ASN A 232 -16.72 -17.08 9.95
N CYS A 233 -15.71 -17.30 9.10
CA CYS A 233 -15.61 -18.51 8.29
C CYS A 233 -14.51 -19.43 8.83
N ASP A 234 -14.81 -20.72 8.91
CA ASP A 234 -13.92 -21.70 9.53
C ASP A 234 -13.60 -22.87 8.59
N ASP A 235 -12.39 -23.43 8.67
CA ASP A 235 -12.02 -24.67 7.98
C ASP A 235 -12.23 -24.63 6.43
N ASN A 236 -12.03 -23.46 5.77
CA ASN A 236 -12.12 -23.31 4.31
C ASN A 236 -10.73 -23.32 3.63
N GLU A 237 -10.71 -23.57 2.32
CA GLU A 237 -9.49 -23.64 1.51
C GLU A 237 -9.51 -22.65 0.34
N ILE A 238 -8.46 -21.82 0.22
CA ILE A 238 -8.19 -20.95 -0.93
C ILE A 238 -6.88 -21.44 -1.57
N GLU A 239 -6.98 -22.08 -2.73
CA GLU A 239 -5.83 -22.76 -3.33
C GLU A 239 -5.55 -22.39 -4.78
N ASN A 240 -4.25 -22.31 -5.11
CA ASN A 240 -3.72 -22.22 -6.47
C ASN A 240 -4.37 -21.13 -7.33
N SER A 241 -4.80 -20.03 -6.70
CA SER A 241 -5.53 -18.93 -7.34
C SER A 241 -4.62 -17.72 -7.57
N SER A 242 -4.93 -16.93 -8.60
CA SER A 242 -4.33 -15.63 -8.85
C SER A 242 -5.24 -14.56 -8.29
N ILE A 243 -4.75 -13.76 -7.35
CA ILE A 243 -5.52 -12.76 -6.61
C ILE A 243 -4.69 -11.47 -6.61
N ASN A 244 -5.07 -10.47 -7.40
CA ASN A 244 -4.19 -9.32 -7.65
C ASN A 244 -4.94 -8.05 -8.03
N HIS A 245 -4.33 -6.87 -7.86
CA HIS A 245 -4.96 -5.58 -8.16
C HIS A 245 -6.32 -5.45 -7.45
N ASN A 246 -6.36 -5.78 -6.16
CA ASN A 246 -7.52 -5.54 -5.29
C ASN A 246 -7.06 -4.68 -4.10
N VAL A 247 -7.96 -3.96 -3.42
CA VAL A 247 -7.59 -3.28 -2.16
C VAL A 247 -7.14 -4.31 -1.12
N TRP A 248 -7.98 -5.31 -0.83
CA TRP A 248 -7.55 -6.53 -0.13
C TRP A 248 -7.62 -7.70 -1.09
N SER A 249 -6.50 -8.38 -1.33
CA SER A 249 -6.52 -9.62 -2.11
C SER A 249 -7.27 -10.72 -1.32
N VAL A 250 -6.86 -10.98 -0.08
CA VAL A 250 -7.62 -11.82 0.85
C VAL A 250 -7.82 -11.11 2.18
N ARG A 251 -9.07 -10.90 2.59
CA ARG A 251 -9.45 -10.37 3.92
C ARG A 251 -10.12 -11.45 4.75
N MET A 252 -9.73 -11.57 6.01
CA MET A 252 -10.29 -12.54 6.95
C MET A 252 -10.59 -11.87 8.29
N VAL A 253 -11.84 -11.97 8.74
CA VAL A 253 -12.29 -11.42 10.02
C VAL A 253 -12.91 -12.53 10.86
N ASN A 254 -12.50 -12.63 12.14
CA ASN A 254 -13.04 -13.59 13.12
C ASN A 254 -13.04 -15.06 12.65
N SER A 255 -12.08 -15.42 11.80
CA SER A 255 -12.06 -16.68 11.04
C SER A 255 -10.96 -17.63 11.51
N LYS A 256 -11.20 -18.95 11.46
CA LYS A 256 -10.29 -19.95 12.05
C LYS A 256 -9.96 -21.12 11.14
N LYS A 257 -8.74 -21.63 11.28
CA LYS A 257 -8.26 -22.86 10.62
C LYS A 257 -8.42 -22.92 9.09
N ASN A 258 -8.60 -21.77 8.44
CA ASN A 258 -8.62 -21.71 6.99
C ASN A 258 -7.20 -21.88 6.43
N ILE A 259 -7.13 -22.32 5.18
CA ILE A 259 -5.89 -22.59 4.45
C ILE A 259 -5.83 -21.68 3.21
N ILE A 260 -4.74 -20.93 3.07
CA ILE A 260 -4.37 -20.22 1.83
C ILE A 260 -3.10 -20.88 1.29
N ALA A 261 -3.19 -21.52 0.13
CA ALA A 261 -2.09 -22.34 -0.38
C ALA A 261 -1.80 -22.19 -1.87
N GLY A 262 -0.53 -22.00 -2.23
CA GLY A 262 -0.12 -22.01 -3.64
C GLY A 262 -0.61 -20.81 -4.46
N CYS A 263 -1.14 -19.75 -3.83
CA CYS A 263 -1.71 -18.59 -4.51
C CYS A 263 -0.64 -17.62 -5.00
N GLN A 264 -0.96 -16.88 -6.08
CA GLN A 264 -0.23 -15.69 -6.53
C GLN A 264 -0.99 -14.47 -6.03
N ILE A 265 -0.39 -13.70 -5.13
CA ILE A 265 -1.02 -12.57 -4.43
C ILE A 265 -0.16 -11.33 -4.66
N SER A 266 -0.61 -10.40 -5.49
CA SER A 266 0.26 -9.29 -5.92
C SER A 266 -0.45 -8.00 -6.27
N GLU A 267 0.30 -6.90 -6.27
CA GLU A 267 -0.16 -5.59 -6.74
C GLU A 267 -1.43 -5.11 -6.01
N SER A 268 -1.55 -5.40 -4.72
CA SER A 268 -2.68 -5.01 -3.86
C SER A 268 -2.23 -4.10 -2.71
N ARG A 269 -3.12 -3.27 -2.16
CA ARG A 269 -2.82 -2.55 -0.90
C ARG A 269 -2.54 -3.56 0.22
N PHE A 270 -3.38 -4.57 0.38
CA PHE A 270 -3.14 -5.69 1.26
C PHE A 270 -3.15 -7.01 0.47
N GLY A 271 -2.04 -7.74 0.50
CA GLY A 271 -1.98 -9.10 -0.03
C GLY A 271 -2.89 -10.03 0.79
N ILE A 272 -2.59 -10.19 2.08
CA ILE A 272 -3.42 -10.96 3.02
C ILE A 272 -3.63 -10.15 4.30
N ARG A 273 -4.88 -9.84 4.65
CA ARG A 273 -5.26 -9.16 5.90
C ARG A 273 -6.02 -10.12 6.81
N LEU A 274 -5.55 -10.27 8.05
CA LEU A 274 -6.18 -11.06 9.09
C LEU A 274 -6.53 -10.18 10.30
N GLU A 275 -7.77 -10.28 10.76
CA GLU A 275 -8.33 -9.51 11.88
C GLU A 275 -9.03 -10.45 12.85
N SER A 276 -8.58 -10.50 14.10
CA SER A 276 -9.16 -11.38 15.14
C SER A 276 -9.22 -12.87 14.74
N CYS A 277 -8.27 -13.29 13.90
CA CYS A 277 -8.23 -14.63 13.31
C CYS A 277 -7.35 -15.60 14.11
N THR A 278 -7.71 -16.88 14.15
CA THR A 278 -6.97 -17.90 14.92
C THR A 278 -6.64 -19.17 14.15
N GLY A 279 -5.38 -19.59 14.19
CA GLY A 279 -4.98 -20.93 13.73
C GLY A 279 -5.04 -21.17 12.22
N ASN A 280 -5.08 -20.12 11.41
CA ASN A 280 -5.08 -20.21 9.94
C ASN A 280 -3.67 -20.52 9.41
N ARG A 281 -3.60 -21.06 8.19
CA ARG A 281 -2.35 -21.46 7.53
C ARG A 281 -2.20 -20.80 6.16
N ILE A 282 -1.08 -20.14 5.94
CA ILE A 282 -0.67 -19.54 4.68
C ILE A 282 0.62 -20.23 4.24
N SER A 283 0.62 -20.95 3.12
CA SER A 283 1.83 -21.69 2.69
C SER A 283 1.96 -21.89 1.19
N GLY A 284 3.19 -21.83 0.67
CA GLY A 284 3.47 -22.03 -0.74
C GLY A 284 3.00 -20.89 -1.65
N CYS A 285 2.61 -19.74 -1.10
CA CYS A 285 2.14 -18.58 -1.85
C CYS A 285 3.31 -17.71 -2.32
N ASN A 286 3.10 -17.01 -3.44
CA ASN A 286 3.92 -15.88 -3.87
C ASN A 286 3.17 -14.59 -3.52
N ILE A 287 3.72 -13.77 -2.64
CA ILE A 287 3.13 -12.55 -2.10
C ILE A 287 4.08 -11.40 -2.43
N THR A 288 3.79 -10.65 -3.49
CA THR A 288 4.76 -9.73 -4.12
C THR A 288 4.15 -8.41 -4.58
N GLY A 289 4.87 -7.29 -4.48
CA GLY A 289 4.39 -5.99 -5.00
C GLY A 289 3.13 -5.47 -4.29
N ASN A 290 2.82 -5.96 -3.09
CA ASN A 290 1.71 -5.42 -2.31
C ASN A 290 2.23 -4.31 -1.39
N ARG A 291 1.41 -3.35 -0.99
CA ARG A 291 1.83 -2.39 0.06
C ARG A 291 2.11 -3.14 1.37
N TYR A 292 1.18 -4.00 1.78
CA TYR A 292 1.38 -4.95 2.86
C TYR A 292 1.27 -6.39 2.32
N GLY A 293 2.32 -7.19 2.45
CA GLY A 293 2.31 -8.60 2.05
C GLY A 293 1.34 -9.42 2.90
N ILE A 294 1.63 -9.54 4.21
CA ILE A 294 0.75 -10.17 5.20
C ILE A 294 0.57 -9.22 6.39
N TYR A 295 -0.67 -8.85 6.68
CA TYR A 295 -1.02 -8.01 7.82
C TYR A 295 -1.86 -8.80 8.82
N MET A 296 -1.43 -8.84 10.08
CA MET A 296 -2.13 -9.49 11.19
C MET A 296 -2.49 -8.50 12.30
N GLU A 297 -3.75 -8.47 12.72
CA GLU A 297 -4.21 -7.72 13.90
C GLU A 297 -5.02 -8.60 14.85
N LYS A 298 -4.74 -8.51 16.16
CA LYS A 298 -5.44 -9.26 17.22
C LYS A 298 -5.50 -10.77 16.93
N CYS A 299 -4.48 -11.28 16.26
CA CYS A 299 -4.43 -12.63 15.68
C CYS A 299 -3.62 -13.59 16.56
N LEU A 300 -4.05 -14.86 16.65
CA LEU A 300 -3.36 -15.87 17.46
C LEU A 300 -3.10 -17.17 16.69
N MET A 301 -1.93 -17.76 16.91
CA MET A 301 -1.59 -19.12 16.43
C MET A 301 -1.64 -19.29 14.90
N ASN A 302 -1.69 -18.22 14.11
CA ASN A 302 -1.63 -18.28 12.66
C ASN A 302 -0.22 -18.64 12.18
N LYS A 303 -0.14 -19.37 11.06
CA LYS A 303 1.11 -19.89 10.48
C LYS A 303 1.26 -19.45 9.04
N ALA A 304 2.22 -18.58 8.76
CA ALA A 304 2.62 -18.18 7.42
C ALA A 304 4.00 -18.78 7.11
N ASN A 305 4.07 -20.00 6.60
CA ASN A 305 5.35 -20.70 6.38
C ASN A 305 5.53 -21.11 4.93
N TYR A 306 6.77 -21.16 4.45
CA TYR A 306 7.10 -21.63 3.10
C TYR A 306 6.44 -20.80 2.01
N ASN A 307 6.42 -19.47 2.16
CA ASN A 307 5.98 -18.52 1.15
C ASN A 307 7.15 -17.73 0.57
N ASN A 308 6.97 -17.20 -0.64
CA ASN A 308 7.82 -16.16 -1.19
C ASN A 308 7.16 -14.81 -0.89
N ILE A 309 7.72 -14.01 0.02
CA ILE A 309 7.22 -12.68 0.41
C ILE A 309 8.26 -11.66 -0.06
N VAL A 310 8.07 -11.08 -1.24
CA VAL A 310 9.14 -10.38 -1.96
C VAL A 310 8.68 -9.07 -2.56
N GLY A 311 9.39 -7.98 -2.26
CA GLY A 311 9.18 -6.68 -2.88
C GLY A 311 7.80 -6.12 -2.55
N ASN A 312 7.32 -6.34 -1.33
CA ASN A 312 6.13 -5.65 -0.83
C ASN A 312 6.59 -4.29 -0.30
N HIS A 313 5.90 -3.22 -0.70
CA HIS A 313 6.43 -1.85 -0.60
C HIS A 313 6.59 -1.43 0.87
N MET A 314 5.56 -1.53 1.69
CA MET A 314 5.65 -1.07 3.07
C MET A 314 6.17 -2.18 4.00
N TYR A 315 5.47 -3.31 4.09
CA TYR A 315 5.88 -4.45 4.92
C TYR A 315 5.65 -5.76 4.20
N GLY A 316 6.64 -6.65 4.26
CA GLY A 316 6.41 -8.05 3.91
C GLY A 316 5.48 -8.73 4.92
N LEU A 317 5.62 -8.37 6.19
CA LEU A 317 4.81 -8.87 7.29
C LEU A 317 4.62 -7.78 8.36
N TYR A 318 3.38 -7.43 8.65
CA TYR A 318 3.02 -6.50 9.71
C TYR A 318 2.14 -7.23 10.74
N ALA A 319 2.44 -7.07 12.03
CA ALA A 319 1.72 -7.75 13.11
C ALA A 319 1.45 -6.81 14.29
N LYS A 320 0.19 -6.41 14.48
CA LYS A 320 -0.28 -5.59 15.62
C LYS A 320 -1.03 -6.48 16.60
N THR A 321 -0.68 -6.43 17.88
CA THR A 321 -1.30 -7.22 18.96
C THR A 321 -1.48 -8.71 18.62
N SER A 322 -0.52 -9.28 17.88
CA SER A 322 -0.67 -10.60 17.25
C SER A 322 0.46 -11.56 17.61
N ALA A 323 0.16 -12.85 17.69
CA ALA A 323 1.14 -13.91 17.91
C ALA A 323 1.01 -15.03 16.88
N GLY A 324 2.13 -15.45 16.28
CA GLY A 324 2.11 -16.40 15.19
C GLY A 324 3.50 -16.91 14.78
N ASN A 325 3.51 -17.70 13.71
CA ASN A 325 4.74 -18.27 13.15
C ASN A 325 4.84 -17.92 11.66
N ALA A 326 5.84 -17.12 11.32
CA ALA A 326 6.22 -16.74 9.96
C ALA A 326 7.61 -17.29 9.56
N GLN A 327 8.06 -18.40 10.15
CA GLN A 327 9.36 -19.01 9.85
C GLN A 327 9.35 -19.64 8.45
N PHE A 328 10.55 -19.87 7.91
CA PHE A 328 10.76 -20.58 6.66
C PHE A 328 10.08 -19.91 5.46
N ASN A 329 10.01 -18.58 5.42
CA ASN A 329 9.66 -17.83 4.21
C ASN A 329 10.92 -17.36 3.47
N TRP A 330 10.80 -17.10 2.18
CA TRP A 330 11.80 -16.40 1.38
C TRP A 330 11.42 -14.92 1.30
N TRP A 331 12.35 -14.03 1.69
CA TRP A 331 12.12 -12.59 1.80
C TRP A 331 12.78 -11.79 0.66
N GLY A 332 13.08 -12.44 -0.47
CA GLY A 332 13.78 -11.80 -1.59
C GLY A 332 15.31 -11.72 -1.44
N SER A 333 15.85 -11.98 -0.25
CA SER A 333 17.29 -11.93 0.04
C SER A 333 17.74 -13.05 0.98
N ILE A 334 19.00 -13.47 0.83
CA ILE A 334 19.66 -14.39 1.78
C ILE A 334 19.79 -13.77 3.18
N ALA A 335 19.82 -12.44 3.27
CA ALA A 335 19.82 -11.69 4.54
C ALA A 335 18.44 -11.69 5.22
N GLY A 336 17.41 -12.22 4.55
CA GLY A 336 16.05 -12.28 5.07
C GLY A 336 15.35 -10.92 5.00
N PRO A 337 14.45 -10.62 5.94
CA PRO A 337 13.65 -9.41 5.91
C PRO A 337 14.42 -8.12 6.25
N MET A 338 15.70 -8.20 6.62
CA MET A 338 16.49 -7.08 7.18
C MET A 338 16.86 -5.97 6.20
N LEU A 339 16.66 -6.15 4.88
CA LEU A 339 17.17 -5.21 3.87
C LEU A 339 16.11 -4.65 2.91
N LYS A 340 14.99 -5.37 2.67
CA LYS A 340 14.03 -5.04 1.60
C LYS A 340 12.59 -5.50 1.84
N ASN A 341 12.32 -6.25 2.90
CA ASN A 341 10.98 -6.78 3.18
C ASN A 341 10.77 -6.72 4.68
N ARG A 342 10.44 -5.52 5.17
CA ARG A 342 10.33 -5.22 6.60
C ARG A 342 9.36 -6.18 7.29
N VAL A 343 9.73 -6.60 8.49
CA VAL A 343 8.87 -7.35 9.40
C VAL A 343 8.67 -6.50 10.65
N PHE A 344 7.42 -6.10 10.90
CA PHE A 344 7.06 -5.29 12.05
C PHE A 344 6.14 -6.07 13.00
N SER A 345 6.35 -5.90 14.30
CA SER A 345 5.58 -6.59 15.34
C SER A 345 5.36 -5.67 16.55
N LEU A 346 4.18 -5.04 16.62
CA LEU A 346 3.76 -4.16 17.71
C LEU A 346 2.93 -4.93 18.73
N MET A 347 3.32 -4.88 20.01
CA MET A 347 2.59 -5.49 21.14
C MET A 347 2.22 -6.98 20.88
N GLY A 348 3.10 -7.72 20.21
CA GLY A 348 2.88 -9.08 19.74
C GLY A 348 4.18 -9.85 19.54
N LYS A 349 4.09 -11.13 19.14
CA LYS A 349 5.25 -11.98 18.85
C LYS A 349 5.01 -12.88 17.66
N VAL A 350 5.54 -12.50 16.50
CA VAL A 350 5.58 -13.35 15.31
C VAL A 350 7.00 -13.85 15.05
N SER A 351 7.19 -15.17 15.09
CA SER A 351 8.51 -15.77 14.84
C SER A 351 8.78 -15.87 13.35
N TYR A 352 9.76 -15.15 12.81
CA TYR A 352 10.12 -15.20 11.38
C TYR A 352 11.49 -15.83 11.10
N MET A 353 12.30 -16.06 12.14
CA MET A 353 13.58 -16.77 12.07
C MET A 353 13.44 -18.26 12.46
N PRO A 354 14.02 -19.20 11.71
CA PRO A 354 14.86 -18.99 10.53
C PRO A 354 14.03 -18.69 9.28
N TRP A 355 14.62 -18.00 8.30
CA TRP A 355 14.06 -17.83 6.95
C TRP A 355 14.76 -18.74 5.93
N LEU A 356 14.22 -18.84 4.72
CA LEU A 356 14.81 -19.62 3.62
C LEU A 356 15.92 -18.82 2.93
N LEU A 357 16.95 -19.52 2.45
CA LEU A 357 18.05 -18.91 1.67
C LEU A 357 17.81 -18.94 0.16
N ARG A 358 16.66 -19.45 -0.28
CA ARG A 358 16.24 -19.52 -1.67
C ARG A 358 14.71 -19.52 -1.74
N PRO A 359 14.14 -19.07 -2.87
CA PRO A 359 12.69 -19.09 -3.05
C PRO A 359 12.13 -20.52 -3.00
N VAL A 360 10.89 -20.64 -2.52
CA VAL A 360 10.12 -21.89 -2.40
C VAL A 360 9.85 -22.48 -3.78
N ARG A 361 9.60 -21.62 -4.77
CA ARG A 361 9.42 -21.87 -6.21
C ARG A 361 9.91 -20.64 -6.99
N PRO A 362 10.27 -20.76 -8.29
CA PRO A 362 10.66 -19.60 -9.10
C PRO A 362 9.61 -18.48 -9.01
N VAL A 363 10.06 -17.26 -8.74
CA VAL A 363 9.20 -16.08 -8.66
C VAL A 363 9.27 -15.39 -10.02
N ASN A 364 8.15 -15.30 -10.73
CA ASN A 364 8.02 -14.38 -11.86
C ASN A 364 7.85 -12.98 -11.24
N MET A 365 8.96 -12.29 -10.98
CA MET A 365 8.91 -10.88 -10.66
C MET A 365 8.30 -10.15 -11.87
N PRO A 366 7.51 -9.08 -11.68
CA PRO A 366 7.25 -8.12 -12.74
C PRO A 366 8.59 -7.79 -13.40
N SER A 367 8.67 -7.97 -14.71
CA SER A 367 9.92 -7.79 -15.45
C SER A 367 10.44 -6.38 -15.20
N ASN A 368 11.57 -6.26 -14.53
CA ASN A 368 12.43 -5.09 -14.65
C ASN A 368 12.76 -4.97 -16.16
N PRO A 369 12.49 -3.84 -16.83
CA PRO A 369 12.80 -3.66 -18.25
C PRO A 369 14.29 -3.88 -18.60
N ASN A 370 15.17 -4.05 -17.61
CA ASN A 370 16.62 -4.01 -17.79
C ASN A 370 17.39 -5.33 -17.66
N SER A 371 16.78 -6.51 -17.81
CA SER A 371 17.58 -7.77 -17.92
C SER A 371 17.63 -8.32 -19.34
N ALA A 372 18.34 -7.62 -20.22
CA ALA A 372 18.80 -8.20 -21.47
C ALA A 372 20.05 -9.07 -21.21
N SER A 373 19.90 -10.40 -21.25
CA SER A 373 20.92 -11.28 -21.86
C SER A 373 20.31 -12.63 -22.30
N ASP A 374 20.38 -12.85 -23.62
CA ASP A 374 20.33 -14.11 -24.38
C ASP A 374 19.38 -15.25 -23.95
N SER A 375 18.28 -15.41 -24.70
CA SER A 375 18.21 -16.52 -25.68
C SER A 375 16.95 -16.45 -26.56
N THR A 376 17.17 -16.87 -27.80
CA THR A 376 16.28 -16.88 -28.96
C THR A 376 14.98 -17.68 -28.79
N ALA A 377 13.82 -17.11 -29.18
CA ALA A 377 12.94 -17.65 -30.25
C ALA A 377 11.55 -16.98 -30.32
N SER A 378 11.16 -16.66 -31.56
CA SER A 378 9.80 -16.51 -32.13
C SER A 378 8.88 -15.37 -31.66
N SER A 379 8.93 -14.30 -32.44
CA SER A 379 7.90 -13.28 -32.60
C SER A 379 6.65 -13.81 -33.32
N VAL A 380 5.46 -13.53 -32.79
CA VAL A 380 4.21 -13.49 -33.57
C VAL A 380 3.58 -12.11 -33.37
N SER A 381 3.51 -11.35 -34.47
CA SER A 381 2.92 -10.03 -34.57
C SER A 381 1.39 -10.09 -34.64
N TYR A 382 0.69 -9.16 -33.99
CA TYR A 382 -0.66 -8.77 -34.38
C TYR A 382 -0.70 -7.27 -34.70
N ALA A 383 -0.95 -6.99 -35.98
CA ALA A 383 -1.16 -5.67 -36.52
C ALA A 383 -2.66 -5.34 -36.60
N SER A 384 -2.97 -4.10 -36.25
CA SER A 384 -3.98 -3.20 -36.85
C SER A 384 -5.37 -3.74 -37.22
N TYR A 385 -6.41 -3.17 -36.61
CA TYR A 385 -7.67 -2.90 -37.31
C TYR A 385 -8.39 -1.68 -36.70
N MET A 386 -8.41 -0.58 -37.45
CA MET A 386 -9.34 0.55 -37.29
C MET A 386 -10.30 0.53 -38.49
N PRO A 387 -11.55 0.99 -38.33
CA PRO A 387 -12.25 1.62 -39.44
C PRO A 387 -12.79 3.01 -39.09
N SER A 388 -12.58 3.93 -40.02
CA SER A 388 -12.96 5.34 -39.98
C SER A 388 -14.24 5.67 -40.78
N GLY A 389 -15.08 6.54 -40.21
CA GLY A 389 -15.86 7.61 -40.88
C GLY A 389 -17.33 7.35 -41.28
N PRO A 390 -18.14 8.38 -41.64
CA PRO A 390 -17.94 9.85 -41.55
C PRO A 390 -19.16 10.67 -41.01
N SER A 391 -18.95 11.99 -40.89
CA SER A 391 -19.78 13.09 -40.34
C SER A 391 -20.88 13.71 -41.24
N ALA A 392 -21.96 14.31 -40.67
CA ALA A 392 -22.48 15.69 -40.96
C ALA A 392 -23.77 16.10 -40.15
N PRO A 393 -24.09 17.42 -39.95
CA PRO A 393 -25.04 18.00 -38.94
C PRO A 393 -26.23 18.82 -39.57
N PRO A 394 -26.92 19.80 -38.91
CA PRO A 394 -27.74 19.85 -37.67
C PRO A 394 -29.18 20.44 -37.87
N ALA A 395 -30.06 20.43 -36.84
CA ALA A 395 -31.21 21.36 -36.68
C ALA A 395 -31.75 21.44 -35.23
N THR A 396 -32.32 22.59 -34.85
CA THR A 396 -32.45 23.16 -33.48
C THR A 396 -33.85 23.13 -32.78
N ALA A 397 -33.84 22.80 -31.47
CA ALA A 397 -34.58 23.33 -30.27
C ALA A 397 -36.14 23.27 -30.13
N PRO A 398 -36.77 23.35 -28.89
CA PRO A 398 -36.21 23.57 -27.53
C PRO A 398 -36.72 22.67 -26.34
N ALA A 399 -35.85 22.57 -25.31
CA ALA A 399 -35.97 22.48 -23.83
C ALA A 399 -37.08 21.71 -23.06
N THR A 400 -36.66 20.75 -22.21
CA THR A 400 -36.92 20.68 -20.74
C THR A 400 -36.00 19.63 -20.07
N PRO A 401 -35.62 19.80 -18.78
CA PRO A 401 -34.39 19.23 -18.22
C PRO A 401 -34.61 17.83 -17.63
N ARG A 402 -33.89 16.85 -18.17
CA ARG A 402 -33.41 15.69 -17.43
C ARG A 402 -32.01 15.42 -17.95
N GLU A 403 -31.00 15.93 -17.25
CA GLU A 403 -29.63 15.45 -17.44
C GLU A 403 -29.64 13.95 -17.15
N ARG A 404 -29.70 13.19 -18.23
CA ARG A 404 -29.28 11.81 -18.26
C ARG A 404 -27.76 11.92 -18.27
N VAL A 405 -27.10 11.52 -17.19
CA VAL A 405 -25.66 11.24 -17.18
C VAL A 405 -25.41 10.25 -18.32
N THR A 406 -24.96 10.75 -19.47
CA THR A 406 -24.64 9.93 -20.64
C THR A 406 -23.19 9.52 -20.53
N GLY A 407 -22.97 8.22 -20.41
CA GLY A 407 -21.68 7.59 -20.64
C GLY A 407 -20.70 7.78 -19.49
N ILE A 408 -20.90 7.04 -18.39
CA ILE A 408 -19.75 6.68 -17.55
C ILE A 408 -18.87 5.80 -18.44
N ASN A 409 -17.77 6.37 -18.91
CA ASN A 409 -16.72 5.60 -19.53
C ASN A 409 -16.10 4.75 -18.43
N VAL A 410 -16.26 3.43 -18.51
CA VAL A 410 -15.72 2.47 -17.52
C VAL A 410 -14.19 2.39 -17.54
N ASP A 411 -13.56 3.10 -18.48
CA ASP A 411 -12.13 3.26 -18.63
C ASP A 411 -11.76 4.75 -18.39
N ASP A 412 -12.34 5.39 -17.37
CA ASP A 412 -12.05 6.76 -16.96
C ASP A 412 -11.85 6.78 -15.44
N TRP A 413 -10.62 7.05 -15.01
CA TRP A 413 -10.24 7.05 -13.60
C TRP A 413 -10.71 8.29 -12.84
N ASP A 414 -11.04 9.38 -13.53
CA ASP A 414 -11.68 10.55 -12.94
C ASP A 414 -12.62 11.23 -13.95
N PRO A 415 -13.92 10.90 -13.93
CA PRO A 415 -14.88 11.44 -14.89
C PRO A 415 -15.22 12.94 -14.68
N LEU A 416 -14.63 13.61 -13.68
CA LEU A 416 -14.85 15.03 -13.43
C LEU A 416 -13.84 15.92 -14.17
N VAL A 417 -12.68 15.37 -14.54
CA VAL A 417 -11.59 16.12 -15.17
C VAL A 417 -10.98 15.32 -16.33
N ASP A 418 -10.12 15.98 -17.12
CA ASP A 418 -9.23 15.35 -18.09
C ASP A 418 -7.89 15.15 -17.39
N LEU A 419 -7.43 13.90 -17.21
CA LEU A 419 -6.39 13.59 -16.24
C LEU A 419 -5.00 14.09 -16.65
N LYS A 420 -4.33 14.71 -15.68
CA LYS A 420 -2.99 15.26 -15.78
C LYS A 420 -2.21 14.90 -14.55
N LEU A 421 -1.00 14.40 -14.76
CA LEU A 421 -0.05 14.16 -13.68
C LEU A 421 0.97 15.30 -13.65
N LYS A 422 1.29 15.74 -12.44
CA LYS A 422 2.29 16.77 -12.13
C LYS A 422 3.37 16.14 -11.27
N VAL A 423 4.62 16.26 -11.71
CA VAL A 423 5.80 15.99 -10.88
C VAL A 423 6.44 17.33 -10.53
N GLU A 424 6.69 17.57 -9.24
CA GLU A 424 7.38 18.75 -8.73
C GLU A 424 8.70 18.33 -8.07
N ILE A 425 9.82 18.85 -8.56
CA ILE A 425 11.12 18.67 -7.90
C ILE A 425 11.30 19.83 -6.93
N VAL A 426 11.19 19.51 -5.64
CA VAL A 426 11.10 20.48 -4.54
C VAL A 426 12.50 20.95 -4.14
N ARG A 427 13.45 20.02 -3.98
CA ARG A 427 14.83 20.31 -3.54
C ARG A 427 15.82 19.34 -4.16
N VAL A 428 17.01 19.84 -4.49
CA VAL A 428 18.14 19.02 -4.95
C VAL A 428 19.40 19.50 -4.25
N ARG A 429 20.11 18.58 -3.60
CA ARG A 429 21.33 18.90 -2.85
C ARG A 429 22.49 18.00 -3.27
N ASN A 430 23.69 18.58 -3.34
CA ASN A 430 24.94 17.83 -3.51
C ASN A 430 25.64 17.64 -2.15
N ILE A 431 25.78 16.38 -1.74
CA ILE A 431 26.33 16.00 -0.42
C ILE A 431 27.81 16.37 -0.31
N ASP A 432 28.54 16.38 -1.43
CA ASP A 432 29.97 16.74 -1.48
C ASP A 432 30.24 18.25 -1.34
N LEU A 433 29.21 19.07 -1.14
CA LEU A 433 29.29 20.52 -1.00
C LEU A 433 29.93 21.25 -2.18
N GLN A 434 29.74 20.71 -3.39
CA GLN A 434 30.20 21.33 -4.62
C GLN A 434 29.07 22.13 -5.25
N ASP A 435 29.39 23.33 -5.71
CA ASP A 435 28.45 24.13 -6.49
C ASP A 435 28.23 23.49 -7.86
N LYS A 436 26.96 23.19 -8.18
CA LYS A 436 26.57 22.46 -9.39
C LYS A 436 25.53 23.24 -10.19
N LYS A 437 25.65 23.17 -11.51
CA LYS A 437 24.61 23.61 -12.44
C LYS A 437 23.70 22.43 -12.75
N LEU A 438 22.51 22.43 -12.20
CA LEU A 438 21.57 21.31 -12.24
C LEU A 438 20.32 21.68 -13.02
N PHE A 439 19.72 20.68 -13.67
CA PHE A 439 18.38 20.75 -14.26
C PHE A 439 17.75 19.37 -14.22
N SER A 440 16.41 19.29 -14.31
CA SER A 440 15.69 18.03 -14.38
C SER A 440 15.18 17.73 -15.78
N GLU A 441 15.12 16.43 -16.08
CA GLU A 441 14.37 15.87 -17.20
C GLU A 441 13.36 14.89 -16.63
N VAL A 442 12.07 15.21 -16.74
CA VAL A 442 10.98 14.37 -16.23
C VAL A 442 10.18 13.80 -17.40
N LEU A 443 10.06 12.48 -17.43
CA LEU A 443 9.20 11.77 -18.36
C LEU A 443 7.95 11.30 -17.61
N ILE A 444 6.78 11.62 -18.15
CA ILE A 444 5.48 11.19 -17.61
C ILE A 444 4.73 10.53 -18.77
N TYR A 445 4.47 9.23 -18.67
CA TYR A 445 3.89 8.44 -19.76
C TYR A 445 4.68 8.58 -21.08
N GLU A 446 4.19 9.37 -22.04
CA GLU A 446 4.84 9.67 -23.32
C GLU A 446 5.44 11.09 -23.39
N GLY A 447 5.12 11.93 -22.41
CA GLY A 447 5.60 13.31 -22.33
C GLY A 447 7.00 13.41 -21.75
N LYS A 448 7.76 14.42 -22.19
CA LYS A 448 9.08 14.76 -21.66
C LYS A 448 9.15 16.26 -21.40
N ASN A 449 9.51 16.62 -20.18
CA ASN A 449 9.67 18.00 -19.72
C ASN A 449 11.12 18.21 -19.25
N GLU A 450 11.76 19.28 -19.70
CA GLU A 450 13.08 19.72 -19.23
C GLU A 450 12.90 21.02 -18.44
N SER A 451 13.54 21.14 -17.29
CA SER A 451 13.50 22.35 -16.47
C SER A 451 14.49 23.42 -16.92
N GLU A 452 14.38 24.60 -16.32
CA GLU A 452 15.47 25.58 -16.34
C GLU A 452 16.68 25.10 -15.53
N VAL A 453 17.86 25.66 -15.81
CA VAL A 453 19.09 25.38 -15.05
C VAL A 453 19.13 26.23 -13.79
N ALA A 454 19.36 25.61 -12.64
CA ALA A 454 19.69 26.28 -11.39
C ALA A 454 21.15 25.98 -10.99
N GLU A 455 21.76 26.88 -10.23
CA GLU A 455 23.15 26.75 -9.77
C GLU A 455 23.18 26.85 -8.25
N GLY A 456 23.83 25.88 -7.60
CA GLY A 456 24.01 25.87 -6.16
C GLY A 456 24.51 24.52 -5.64
N ILE A 457 24.83 24.49 -4.35
CA ILE A 457 25.09 23.25 -3.59
C ILE A 457 23.77 22.58 -3.18
N ASP A 458 22.82 23.41 -2.76
CA ASP A 458 21.50 23.06 -2.25
C ASP A 458 20.51 24.04 -2.88
N ILE A 459 19.61 23.53 -3.72
CA ILE A 459 18.67 24.35 -4.48
C ILE A 459 17.25 23.87 -4.21
N SER A 460 16.32 24.81 -4.08
CA SER A 460 14.87 24.53 -4.02
C SER A 460 14.18 25.09 -5.26
N PRO A 461 14.35 24.44 -6.43
CA PRO A 461 14.01 25.06 -7.70
C PRO A 461 12.51 25.13 -7.99
N GLY A 462 11.70 24.28 -7.36
CA GLY A 462 10.26 24.18 -7.64
C GLY A 462 9.97 23.85 -9.11
N TRP A 463 10.79 23.00 -9.73
CA TRP A 463 10.63 22.63 -11.13
C TRP A 463 9.41 21.73 -11.29
N LYS A 464 8.50 22.10 -12.19
CA LYS A 464 7.23 21.39 -12.39
C LYS A 464 7.16 20.82 -13.81
N ALA A 465 6.84 19.54 -13.90
CA ALA A 465 6.49 18.86 -15.14
C ALA A 465 5.02 18.45 -15.06
N VAL A 466 4.19 18.96 -15.97
CA VAL A 466 2.76 18.59 -16.05
C VAL A 466 2.53 17.93 -17.38
N GLN A 467 1.84 16.78 -17.38
CA GLN A 467 1.55 16.04 -18.59
C GLN A 467 0.14 15.47 -18.54
N ASP A 468 -0.54 15.62 -19.67
CA ASP A 468 -1.80 14.95 -19.99
C ASP A 468 -1.59 13.44 -20.08
N ILE A 469 -2.43 12.67 -19.39
CA ILE A 469 -2.34 11.21 -19.34
C ILE A 469 -3.66 10.59 -19.82
N PRO A 470 -3.66 9.37 -20.38
CA PRO A 470 -4.91 8.78 -20.81
C PRO A 470 -5.77 8.42 -19.60
N ASP A 471 -7.01 8.92 -19.56
CA ASP A 471 -7.96 8.67 -18.46
C ASP A 471 -8.25 7.18 -18.20
N SER A 472 -7.96 6.32 -19.19
CA SER A 472 -8.11 4.87 -19.11
C SER A 472 -6.95 4.12 -18.45
N LYS A 473 -5.87 4.81 -18.11
CA LYS A 473 -4.65 4.19 -17.59
C LYS A 473 -4.56 4.34 -16.09
N GLU A 474 -4.60 3.18 -15.42
CA GLU A 474 -4.42 3.07 -13.97
C GLU A 474 -2.98 3.36 -13.54
N ASN A 475 -2.02 2.77 -14.24
CA ASN A 475 -0.61 2.83 -13.88
C ASN A 475 0.14 3.71 -14.89
N ILE A 476 0.71 4.80 -14.39
CA ILE A 476 1.39 5.83 -15.19
C ILE A 476 2.89 5.77 -14.89
N PRO A 477 3.74 5.35 -15.86
CA PRO A 477 5.17 5.36 -15.66
C PRO A 477 5.69 6.80 -15.59
N VAL A 478 6.56 7.05 -14.62
CA VAL A 478 7.25 8.32 -14.39
C VAL A 478 8.75 8.06 -14.28
N VAL A 479 9.56 8.88 -14.93
CA VAL A 479 11.02 8.85 -14.77
C VAL A 479 11.52 10.24 -14.47
N ILE A 480 12.21 10.41 -13.35
CA ILE A 480 12.83 11.67 -12.93
C ILE A 480 14.33 11.53 -13.13
N LYS A 481 14.94 12.44 -13.88
CA LYS A 481 16.40 12.55 -14.03
C LYS A 481 16.87 13.89 -13.52
N ILE A 482 17.93 13.90 -12.72
CA ILE A 482 18.68 15.10 -12.37
C ILE A 482 20.00 15.08 -13.15
N LEU A 483 20.31 16.17 -13.85
CA LEU A 483 21.48 16.28 -14.71
C LEU A 483 22.37 17.46 -14.32
N GLU A 484 23.69 17.22 -14.30
CA GLU A 484 24.72 18.25 -14.24
C GLU A 484 24.97 18.83 -15.64
N ARG A 485 24.80 20.14 -15.80
CA ARG A 485 25.07 20.86 -17.04
C ARG A 485 26.59 20.93 -17.30
N GLY A 486 27.04 20.31 -18.39
CA GLY A 486 28.45 20.26 -18.76
C GLY A 486 28.82 21.15 -19.95
N MET A 487 30.13 21.41 -20.13
CA MET A 487 30.61 22.21 -21.28
C MET A 487 30.49 21.50 -22.64
N LEU A 488 30.60 20.17 -22.64
CA LEU A 488 30.57 19.36 -23.87
C LEU A 488 29.40 18.37 -23.90
N ARG A 489 29.05 17.81 -22.73
CA ARG A 489 27.95 16.89 -22.53
C ARG A 489 27.45 17.02 -21.10
N ASP A 490 26.16 16.85 -20.93
CA ASP A 490 25.54 16.79 -19.62
C ASP A 490 25.78 15.41 -19.01
N ARG A 491 25.89 15.37 -17.68
CA ARG A 491 26.09 14.15 -16.90
C ARG A 491 24.82 13.87 -16.11
N GLU A 492 24.27 12.67 -16.23
CA GLU A 492 23.20 12.20 -15.35
C GLU A 492 23.76 11.98 -13.94
N ALA A 493 23.13 12.60 -12.95
CA ALA A 493 23.47 12.48 -11.55
C ALA A 493 22.58 11.45 -10.84
N VAL A 494 21.26 11.53 -11.06
CA VAL A 494 20.24 10.68 -10.43
C VAL A 494 19.21 10.27 -11.48
N GLU A 495 18.74 9.02 -11.43
CA GLU A 495 17.62 8.52 -12.24
C GLU A 495 16.66 7.72 -11.36
N VAL A 496 15.43 8.23 -11.18
CA VAL A 496 14.38 7.58 -10.39
C VAL A 496 13.27 7.09 -11.33
N LYS A 497 12.96 5.79 -11.29
CA LYS A 497 11.88 5.18 -12.08
C LYS A 497 10.72 4.77 -11.20
N LEU A 498 9.54 5.31 -11.51
CA LEU A 498 8.34 5.17 -10.71
C LEU A 498 7.15 4.75 -11.58
N VAL A 499 6.13 4.23 -10.93
CA VAL A 499 4.81 4.02 -11.48
C VAL A 499 3.80 4.63 -10.52
N TYR A 500 3.13 5.70 -10.95
CA TYR A 500 2.04 6.31 -10.22
C TYR A 500 0.74 5.54 -10.47
N ASN A 501 -0.03 5.26 -9.43
CA ASN A 501 -1.25 4.46 -9.49
C ASN A 501 -2.49 5.33 -9.24
N MET A 502 -3.31 5.53 -10.28
CA MET A 502 -4.54 6.33 -10.25
C MET A 502 -5.68 5.73 -9.41
N GLU A 503 -5.57 4.47 -8.99
CA GLU A 503 -6.55 3.85 -8.07
C GLU A 503 -6.23 4.18 -6.61
N ARG A 504 -4.97 4.47 -6.27
CA ARG A 504 -4.45 4.48 -4.89
C ARG A 504 -3.72 5.75 -4.48
N GLY A 505 -3.71 6.78 -5.32
CA GLY A 505 -3.02 8.05 -5.04
C GLY A 505 -1.50 7.96 -4.82
N GLU A 506 -0.90 6.77 -4.88
CA GLU A 506 0.48 6.48 -4.48
C GLU A 506 1.36 6.08 -5.68
N TRP A 507 2.68 6.07 -5.49
CA TRP A 507 3.61 5.48 -6.44
C TRP A 507 4.48 4.39 -5.82
N TYR A 508 5.11 3.63 -6.70
CA TYR A 508 6.10 2.61 -6.36
C TYR A 508 7.18 2.52 -7.44
N GLY A 509 8.31 1.92 -7.11
CA GLY A 509 9.42 1.71 -8.03
C GLY A 509 10.75 1.82 -7.30
N ASP A 510 11.59 2.75 -7.77
CA ASP A 510 12.85 3.08 -7.11
C ASP A 510 12.65 3.83 -5.78
N ASP A 511 11.49 4.48 -5.60
CA ASP A 511 11.01 5.13 -4.36
C ASP A 511 9.59 4.61 -4.03
N TYR A 512 9.29 4.42 -2.75
CA TYR A 512 7.99 3.93 -2.26
C TYR A 512 7.79 4.22 -0.77
N VAL A 513 6.54 4.21 -0.31
CA VAL A 513 6.21 4.49 1.10
C VAL A 513 6.98 3.58 2.07
N GLY A 514 7.88 4.20 2.83
CA GLY A 514 8.74 3.60 3.84
C GLY A 514 9.90 2.77 3.29
N ASP A 515 10.51 3.20 2.20
CA ASP A 515 11.94 2.95 1.96
C ASP A 515 12.84 3.60 3.04
N ASP A 516 14.15 3.32 2.95
CA ASP A 516 15.10 3.69 4.02
C ASP A 516 15.51 5.17 3.96
N ASP A 517 15.38 5.82 2.80
CA ASP A 517 15.66 7.24 2.56
C ASP A 517 14.42 8.15 2.61
N GLY A 518 13.22 7.58 2.70
CA GLY A 518 11.96 8.29 2.91
C GLY A 518 11.18 8.52 1.61
N TYR A 519 9.86 8.59 1.73
CA TYR A 519 8.95 8.70 0.59
C TYR A 519 9.09 10.05 -0.10
N ALA A 520 9.19 10.02 -1.42
CA ALA A 520 9.45 11.20 -2.24
C ALA A 520 10.84 11.84 -1.99
N HIS A 521 11.79 11.04 -1.47
CA HIS A 521 13.15 11.47 -1.19
C HIS A 521 14.15 10.37 -1.57
N VAL A 522 15.06 10.69 -2.49
CA VAL A 522 16.07 9.73 -2.97
C VAL A 522 17.48 10.21 -2.70
N ILE A 523 18.30 9.32 -2.14
CA ILE A 523 19.74 9.52 -1.98
C ILE A 523 20.51 8.64 -2.98
N GLU A 524 21.07 9.26 -4.02
CA GLU A 524 21.82 8.53 -5.06
C GLU A 524 23.05 9.32 -5.55
N ASN A 525 24.17 8.62 -5.76
CA ASN A 525 25.38 9.16 -6.40
C ASN A 525 25.93 10.48 -5.79
N GLY A 526 25.75 10.68 -4.48
CA GLY A 526 26.18 11.89 -3.77
C GLY A 526 25.20 13.07 -3.88
N TYR A 527 23.94 12.79 -4.21
CA TYR A 527 22.85 13.75 -4.28
C TYR A 527 21.68 13.32 -3.42
N GLU A 528 20.95 14.30 -2.90
CA GLU A 528 19.64 14.15 -2.28
C GLU A 528 18.61 14.86 -3.17
N VAL A 529 17.48 14.22 -3.45
CA VAL A 529 16.43 14.74 -4.34
C VAL A 529 15.09 14.56 -3.65
N TRP A 530 14.40 15.67 -3.37
CA TRP A 530 13.02 15.67 -2.89
C TRP A 530 12.07 16.05 -4.02
N PHE A 531 10.99 15.30 -4.15
CA PHE A 531 9.97 15.53 -5.17
C PHE A 531 8.56 15.27 -4.61
N ASP A 532 7.55 15.57 -5.41
CA ASP A 532 6.17 15.19 -5.13
C ASP A 532 5.46 14.89 -6.45
N ILE A 533 4.53 13.93 -6.44
CA ILE A 533 3.70 13.60 -7.61
C ILE A 533 2.25 13.80 -7.22
N THR A 534 1.58 14.69 -7.95
CA THR A 534 0.14 14.94 -7.77
C THR A 534 -0.58 14.81 -9.11
N PHE A 535 -1.89 14.75 -9.09
CA PHE A 535 -2.75 14.86 -10.27
C PHE A 535 -3.59 16.14 -10.19
N ASN A 536 -4.34 16.45 -11.24
CA ASN A 536 -5.31 17.54 -11.24
C ASN A 536 -6.63 17.11 -10.59
N ASP A 537 -6.54 16.87 -9.30
CA ASP A 537 -7.66 16.64 -8.40
C ASP A 537 -8.71 17.79 -8.49
N TYR A 538 -10.00 17.41 -8.49
CA TYR A 538 -11.12 18.30 -8.74
C TYR A 538 -11.38 19.27 -7.59
N ASP A 539 -11.35 18.81 -6.34
CA ASP A 539 -11.55 19.65 -5.15
C ASP A 539 -10.25 19.95 -4.39
N GLY A 540 -9.18 19.21 -4.68
CA GLY A 540 -7.82 19.55 -4.29
C GLY A 540 -7.48 19.14 -2.86
N ASP A 541 -8.09 18.06 -2.37
CA ASP A 541 -7.75 17.43 -1.10
C ASP A 541 -6.63 16.39 -1.19
N GLY A 542 -6.30 15.95 -2.40
CA GLY A 542 -5.21 15.02 -2.70
C GLY A 542 -5.64 13.56 -2.84
N LEU A 543 -6.93 13.25 -2.70
CA LEU A 543 -7.49 11.91 -2.88
C LEU A 543 -7.89 11.69 -4.34
N THR A 544 -7.67 10.49 -4.87
CA THR A 544 -8.14 10.20 -6.22
C THR A 544 -9.67 10.06 -6.22
N TYR A 545 -10.32 10.42 -7.34
CA TYR A 545 -11.75 10.16 -7.53
C TYR A 545 -12.13 8.71 -7.19
N TRP A 546 -11.23 7.76 -7.50
CA TRP A 546 -11.47 6.36 -7.18
C TRP A 546 -11.49 6.09 -5.68
N GLU A 547 -10.53 6.63 -4.92
CA GLU A 547 -10.46 6.48 -3.46
C GLU A 547 -11.70 7.05 -2.79
N GLU A 548 -12.07 8.26 -3.17
CA GLU A 548 -13.25 8.92 -2.63
C GLU A 548 -14.53 8.12 -2.89
N THR A 549 -14.73 7.65 -4.13
CA THR A 549 -15.97 6.93 -4.47
C THR A 549 -16.01 5.49 -3.95
N ASN A 550 -14.86 4.80 -3.91
CA ASN A 550 -14.80 3.35 -3.69
C ASN A 550 -14.11 2.90 -2.39
N VAL A 551 -13.35 3.78 -1.74
CA VAL A 551 -12.66 3.48 -0.47
C VAL A 551 -13.30 4.27 0.66
N TYR A 552 -13.30 5.60 0.55
CA TYR A 552 -13.70 6.50 1.64
C TYR A 552 -15.18 6.89 1.60
N HIS A 553 -15.84 6.62 0.46
CA HIS A 553 -17.24 6.94 0.21
C HIS A 553 -17.58 8.42 0.46
N THR A 554 -16.65 9.30 0.06
CA THR A 554 -16.78 10.76 0.06
C THR A 554 -17.33 11.28 -1.27
N ASP A 555 -17.57 12.59 -1.38
CA ASP A 555 -18.05 13.24 -2.60
C ASP A 555 -16.87 13.93 -3.30
N PRO A 556 -16.42 13.48 -4.50
CA PRO A 556 -15.26 14.00 -5.25
C PRO A 556 -15.33 15.46 -5.74
N LYS A 557 -16.19 16.24 -5.12
CA LYS A 557 -16.45 17.65 -5.39
C LYS A 557 -16.37 18.48 -4.11
N THR A 558 -16.01 17.85 -3.00
CA THR A 558 -16.04 18.42 -1.66
C THR A 558 -14.72 18.08 -0.98
N ASP A 559 -13.84 19.08 -0.94
CA ASP A 559 -12.57 19.04 -0.22
C ASP A 559 -12.72 18.50 1.22
N ASP A 560 -12.22 17.29 1.45
CA ASP A 560 -12.29 16.58 2.72
C ASP A 560 -11.05 16.81 3.62
N ARG A 561 -10.13 17.73 3.26
CA ARG A 561 -8.92 17.96 4.06
C ARG A 561 -9.22 18.25 5.52
N GLY A 562 -8.45 17.63 6.41
CA GLY A 562 -8.59 17.77 7.85
C GLY A 562 -9.75 16.97 8.44
N ARG A 563 -10.47 16.18 7.62
CA ARG A 563 -11.48 15.24 8.11
C ARG A 563 -10.79 14.04 8.76
N ASP A 564 -11.33 13.60 9.89
CA ASP A 564 -10.82 12.48 10.70
C ASP A 564 -12.03 11.58 11.00
N ASP A 565 -12.15 10.50 10.24
CA ASP A 565 -13.36 9.67 10.22
C ASP A 565 -13.42 8.69 11.41
N ASP A 566 -12.28 8.25 11.93
CA ASP A 566 -12.20 7.32 13.06
C ASP A 566 -11.86 7.99 14.40
N ASN A 567 -11.62 9.31 14.40
CA ASN A 567 -11.35 10.17 15.54
C ASN A 567 -10.07 9.79 16.30
N ASP A 568 -9.01 9.44 15.58
CA ASP A 568 -7.69 9.17 16.16
C ASP A 568 -6.70 10.35 16.13
N GLY A 569 -7.12 11.47 15.52
CA GLY A 569 -6.42 12.75 15.55
C GLY A 569 -5.57 13.04 14.32
N ILE A 570 -5.54 12.15 13.32
CA ILE A 570 -4.86 12.36 12.04
C ILE A 570 -5.90 12.46 10.92
N PRO A 571 -5.71 13.33 9.92
CA PRO A 571 -6.67 13.48 8.86
C PRO A 571 -6.49 12.47 7.71
N ILE A 572 -7.58 12.18 7.01
CA ILE A 572 -7.69 11.16 5.94
C ILE A 572 -6.57 11.30 4.91
N GLU A 573 -6.28 12.51 4.44
CA GLU A 573 -5.28 12.75 3.38
C GLU A 573 -3.85 12.39 3.82
N TRP A 574 -3.54 12.55 5.11
CA TRP A 574 -2.23 12.17 5.65
C TRP A 574 -2.15 10.66 5.84
N GLU A 575 -3.20 10.06 6.40
CA GLU A 575 -3.28 8.61 6.56
C GLU A 575 -3.18 7.87 5.23
N ASP A 576 -3.87 8.36 4.20
CA ASP A 576 -3.84 7.81 2.85
C ASP A 576 -2.43 7.85 2.25
N ARG A 577 -1.81 9.04 2.27
CA ARG A 577 -0.43 9.27 1.80
C ARG A 577 0.56 8.29 2.43
N TRP A 578 0.47 8.08 3.73
CA TRP A 578 1.41 7.23 4.48
C TRP A 578 0.97 5.78 4.67
N GLY A 579 -0.26 5.43 4.26
CA GLY A 579 -0.70 4.03 4.15
C GLY A 579 -1.36 3.44 5.35
N TYR A 580 -1.82 4.33 6.22
CA TYR A 580 -2.77 4.04 7.26
C TYR A 580 -4.18 3.94 6.68
N ASN A 581 -5.13 3.42 7.46
CA ASN A 581 -6.50 3.22 7.00
C ASN A 581 -7.41 4.22 7.73
N PRO A 582 -7.92 5.25 7.04
CA PRO A 582 -8.73 6.33 7.64
C PRO A 582 -10.06 5.96 8.30
N HIS A 583 -10.37 4.66 8.38
CA HIS A 583 -11.55 4.13 9.05
C HIS A 583 -11.21 3.16 10.19
N LEU A 584 -9.93 3.05 10.55
CA LEU A 584 -9.43 2.12 11.55
C LEU A 584 -8.59 2.88 12.57
N TRP A 585 -9.26 3.25 13.67
CA TRP A 585 -8.62 3.94 14.80
C TRP A 585 -7.27 3.33 15.17
N GLU A 586 -6.22 4.16 15.13
CA GLU A 586 -4.89 3.86 15.62
C GLU A 586 -4.53 4.76 16.81
N ASN A 587 -3.39 4.50 17.46
CA ASN A 587 -2.93 5.36 18.56
C ASN A 587 -1.71 6.13 18.09
N PHE A 588 -1.91 7.07 17.16
CA PHE A 588 -0.82 7.80 16.50
C PHE A 588 0.04 8.61 17.46
N SER A 589 -0.48 9.01 18.63
CA SER A 589 0.32 9.62 19.70
C SER A 589 1.32 8.67 20.39
N SER A 590 1.40 7.41 19.97
CA SER A 590 2.33 6.40 20.53
C SER A 590 3.01 5.56 19.46
N ILE A 591 2.70 5.79 18.19
CA ILE A 591 3.27 5.07 17.06
C ILE A 591 4.43 5.91 16.56
N ASP A 592 5.61 5.33 16.61
CA ASP A 592 6.87 5.87 16.10
C ASP A 592 7.53 4.70 15.33
N PRO A 593 7.30 4.60 14.01
CA PRO A 593 7.73 3.45 13.21
C PRO A 593 9.25 3.34 13.02
N ASP A 594 9.94 4.47 12.94
CA ASP A 594 11.35 4.61 12.56
C ASP A 594 12.29 4.96 13.75
N ARG A 595 11.70 5.30 14.90
CA ARG A 595 12.33 5.41 16.22
C ARG A 595 13.29 6.56 16.36
N ASP A 596 12.88 7.72 15.88
CA ASP A 596 13.62 8.96 16.05
C ASP A 596 13.14 9.79 17.25
N GLY A 597 12.05 9.38 17.92
CA GLY A 597 11.45 10.10 19.04
C GLY A 597 10.31 11.03 18.62
N LEU A 598 9.85 10.93 17.38
CA LEU A 598 8.66 11.61 16.89
C LEU A 598 7.53 10.59 16.69
N SER A 599 6.43 10.80 17.40
CA SER A 599 5.22 10.03 17.13
C SER A 599 4.59 10.49 15.81
N ASN A 600 3.78 9.64 15.18
CA ASN A 600 3.07 9.98 13.93
C ASN A 600 2.25 11.28 14.03
N ILE A 601 1.78 11.67 15.22
CA ILE A 601 1.07 12.94 15.38
C ILE A 601 2.01 14.15 15.40
N GLU A 602 3.25 13.97 15.82
CA GLU A 602 4.32 14.97 15.72
C GLU A 602 4.85 15.04 14.29
N GLU A 603 5.02 13.89 13.62
CA GLU A 603 5.33 13.79 12.18
C GLU A 603 4.31 14.55 11.33
N TRP A 604 3.02 14.33 11.56
CA TRP A 604 1.96 15.07 10.87
C TRP A 604 2.03 16.57 11.13
N GLN A 605 2.31 17.00 12.37
CA GLN A 605 2.44 18.42 12.69
C GLN A 605 3.60 19.08 11.95
N GLN A 606 4.66 18.31 11.68
CA GLN A 606 5.90 18.77 11.05
C GLN A 606 5.94 18.49 9.54
N SER A 607 4.86 17.96 8.95
CA SER A 607 4.83 17.52 7.56
C SER A 607 5.14 18.62 6.54
N GLU A 608 4.88 19.89 6.89
CA GLU A 608 5.24 21.04 6.04
C GLU A 608 6.77 21.18 5.86
N TRP A 609 7.55 20.61 6.77
CA TRP A 609 9.01 20.60 6.78
C TRP A 609 9.59 19.26 6.34
N LEU A 610 8.83 18.50 5.55
CA LEU A 610 9.23 17.22 4.95
C LEU A 610 9.40 16.08 5.94
N SER A 611 8.79 16.15 7.13
CA SER A 611 8.73 15.04 8.10
C SER A 611 8.18 13.77 7.44
N ASP A 612 8.80 12.63 7.73
CA ASP A 612 8.40 11.32 7.21
C ASP A 612 8.35 10.27 8.34
N PRO A 613 7.18 9.68 8.63
CA PRO A 613 7.01 8.71 9.72
C PRO A 613 7.78 7.39 9.54
N PHE A 614 8.51 7.21 8.45
CA PHE A 614 9.32 6.02 8.18
C PHE A 614 10.81 6.33 8.00
N ARG A 615 11.23 7.60 8.02
CA ARG A 615 12.62 8.03 7.89
C ARG A 615 12.98 8.96 9.04
N LYS A 616 14.05 8.59 9.75
CA LYS A 616 14.56 9.31 10.91
C LYS A 616 14.77 10.79 10.62
N ASP A 617 14.08 11.61 11.40
CA ASP A 617 14.13 13.05 11.37
C ASP A 617 14.69 13.62 12.68
N ILE A 618 15.48 14.69 12.58
CA ILE A 618 15.92 15.48 13.74
C ILE A 618 15.60 16.94 13.45
N PHE A 619 14.68 17.52 14.21
CA PHE A 619 14.33 18.93 14.12
C PHE A 619 15.14 19.74 15.14
N ILE A 620 15.71 20.86 14.70
CA ILE A 620 16.53 21.74 15.53
C ILE A 620 16.15 23.19 15.30
N GLU A 621 15.89 23.92 16.37
CA GLU A 621 15.68 25.36 16.36
C GLU A 621 16.91 26.11 16.86
N VAL A 622 17.32 27.14 16.13
CA VAL A 622 18.53 27.92 16.42
C VAL A 622 18.18 29.40 16.61
N ASP A 623 18.40 29.89 17.82
CA ASP A 623 18.26 31.31 18.16
C ASP A 623 19.59 31.97 18.44
N THR A 624 19.68 33.26 18.12
CA THR A 624 20.97 33.96 18.06
C THR A 624 20.97 35.19 18.94
N MET A 625 22.09 35.43 19.62
CA MET A 625 22.29 36.61 20.44
C MET A 625 22.87 37.76 19.60
N GLU A 626 22.43 38.98 19.87
CA GLU A 626 23.14 40.18 19.41
C GLU A 626 24.58 40.17 19.98
N ASN A 627 25.51 40.70 19.21
CA ASN A 627 26.88 40.95 19.63
C ASN A 627 27.01 42.38 20.19
N ARG A 628 28.17 42.69 20.78
CA ARG A 628 28.42 44.01 21.40
C ARG A 628 28.34 45.22 20.46
N PHE A 629 28.26 44.98 19.16
CA PHE A 629 28.20 45.97 18.09
C PHE A 629 26.81 46.07 17.44
N GLY A 630 25.88 45.18 17.81
CA GLY A 630 24.52 45.15 17.28
C GLY A 630 24.30 44.26 16.05
N ASP A 631 25.29 43.44 15.64
CA ASP A 631 25.05 42.35 14.68
C ASP A 631 24.77 41.03 15.42
N THR A 632 24.24 40.02 14.76
CA THR A 632 23.90 38.70 15.36
C THR A 632 25.00 37.67 15.16
N TYR A 633 24.97 36.60 15.97
CA TYR A 633 25.79 35.41 15.76
C TYR A 633 25.05 34.38 14.90
N ASP A 634 24.76 34.71 13.65
CA ASP A 634 23.97 33.84 12.76
C ASP A 634 24.64 32.48 12.49
N MET A 635 23.82 31.46 12.23
CA MET A 635 24.31 30.15 11.80
C MET A 635 24.87 30.23 10.37
N PRO A 636 26.15 29.94 10.14
CA PRO A 636 26.68 30.01 8.79
C PRO A 636 26.10 28.90 7.89
N GLU A 637 25.67 29.25 6.68
CA GLU A 637 25.08 28.29 5.72
C GLU A 637 26.00 27.09 5.47
N ARG A 638 27.30 27.31 5.28
CA ARG A 638 28.27 26.23 5.10
C ARG A 638 28.35 25.29 6.31
N SER A 639 28.09 25.80 7.52
CA SER A 639 28.03 24.97 8.72
C SER A 639 26.80 24.06 8.71
N LYS A 640 25.62 24.57 8.33
CA LYS A 640 24.39 23.78 8.15
C LYS A 640 24.60 22.66 7.13
N GLN A 641 25.17 23.02 5.98
CA GLN A 641 25.42 22.05 4.91
C GLN A 641 26.42 20.95 5.30
N LEU A 642 27.43 21.25 6.12
CA LEU A 642 28.34 20.22 6.67
C LEU A 642 27.60 19.24 7.58
N LEU A 643 26.70 19.73 8.42
CA LEU A 643 25.87 18.90 9.30
C LEU A 643 24.95 17.99 8.47
N TYR A 644 24.19 18.57 7.53
CA TYR A 644 23.31 17.80 6.62
C TYR A 644 24.06 16.68 5.92
N SER A 645 25.27 16.95 5.43
CA SER A 645 26.07 15.95 4.70
C SER A 645 26.57 14.80 5.56
N SER A 646 26.78 15.04 6.85
CA SER A 646 27.21 14.00 7.80
C SER A 646 26.01 13.12 8.17
N PHE A 647 24.86 13.70 8.53
CA PHE A 647 23.67 12.92 8.90
C PHE A 647 23.02 12.18 7.71
N ALA A 648 22.98 12.78 6.51
CA ALA A 648 22.41 12.14 5.31
C ALA A 648 23.14 10.83 4.93
N GLN A 649 24.44 10.72 5.21
CA GLN A 649 25.20 9.47 4.97
C GLN A 649 24.76 8.31 5.87
N HIS A 650 24.02 8.62 6.93
CA HIS A 650 23.49 7.66 7.90
C HIS A 650 21.95 7.56 7.83
N ASN A 651 21.34 8.02 6.72
CA ASN A 651 19.89 8.06 6.51
C ASN A 651 19.13 8.74 7.66
N ILE A 652 19.66 9.88 8.12
CA ILE A 652 19.01 10.75 9.09
C ILE A 652 18.86 12.11 8.43
N ALA A 653 17.61 12.57 8.31
CA ALA A 653 17.32 13.90 7.81
C ALA A 653 17.38 14.91 8.96
N LEU A 654 18.26 15.89 8.82
CA LEU A 654 18.44 16.95 9.81
C LEU A 654 17.75 18.22 9.30
N HIS A 655 16.84 18.77 10.11
CA HIS A 655 16.06 19.96 9.80
C HIS A 655 16.45 21.09 10.74
N VAL A 656 17.18 22.10 10.22
CA VAL A 656 17.64 23.23 11.03
C VAL A 656 16.79 24.47 10.73
N ASP A 657 16.05 24.91 11.73
CA ASP A 657 15.28 26.15 11.74
C ASP A 657 16.10 27.31 12.34
N ASP A 658 16.72 28.11 11.48
CA ASP A 658 17.33 29.39 11.84
C ASP A 658 16.47 30.59 11.40
N GLY A 659 15.15 30.40 11.36
CA GLY A 659 14.17 31.36 10.86
C GLY A 659 13.45 30.92 9.58
N SER A 660 13.74 29.71 9.09
CA SER A 660 13.21 29.17 7.83
C SER A 660 11.96 28.31 8.02
N MET A 661 11.65 27.85 9.24
CA MET A 661 10.59 26.88 9.53
C MET A 661 9.50 27.46 10.46
N GLY A 662 9.24 28.75 10.32
CA GLY A 662 8.17 29.46 11.05
C GLY A 662 8.45 29.75 12.53
N GLY A 663 9.50 29.16 13.11
CA GLY A 663 10.12 29.54 14.40
C GLY A 663 11.56 29.99 14.18
N GLY A 664 12.43 29.83 15.19
CA GLY A 664 13.88 30.00 15.08
C GLY A 664 14.36 31.37 14.59
N GLY A 665 15.68 31.57 14.60
CA GLY A 665 16.28 32.82 14.12
C GLY A 665 15.94 34.05 14.98
N GLU A 666 15.38 33.85 16.18
CA GLU A 666 15.03 34.96 17.05
C GLU A 666 16.28 35.63 17.62
N THR A 667 16.17 36.94 17.79
CA THR A 667 17.27 37.75 18.30
C THR A 667 17.17 37.93 19.81
N ILE A 668 18.10 37.30 20.52
CA ILE A 668 18.28 37.43 21.97
C ILE A 668 19.13 38.68 22.26
N PRO A 669 18.72 39.56 23.20
CA PRO A 669 19.47 40.75 23.56
C PRO A 669 20.90 40.44 23.99
N TYR A 670 21.85 41.29 23.60
CA TYR A 670 23.25 41.08 23.90
C TYR A 670 23.50 40.94 25.41
N GLN A 671 24.09 39.82 25.79
CA GLN A 671 24.73 39.62 27.07
C GLN A 671 26.18 39.19 26.83
N LYS A 672 27.10 39.79 27.58
CA LYS A 672 28.52 39.42 27.44
C LYS A 672 28.73 37.94 27.78
N LYS A 673 28.08 37.45 28.83
CA LYS A 673 28.13 36.06 29.27
C LYS A 673 26.77 35.69 29.86
N ILE A 674 26.22 34.54 29.48
CA ILE A 674 24.98 33.99 30.08
C ILE A 674 25.30 32.99 31.19
N THR A 675 24.42 32.89 32.18
CA THR A 675 24.43 31.87 33.24
C THR A 675 23.49 30.70 32.89
N TYR A 676 23.59 29.57 33.59
CA TYR A 676 22.63 28.47 33.44
C TYR A 676 21.18 28.92 33.66
N ARG A 677 20.95 29.79 34.65
CA ARG A 677 19.63 30.37 34.90
C ARG A 677 19.12 31.17 33.70
N GLU A 678 19.96 32.05 33.15
CA GLU A 678 19.59 32.85 31.97
C GLU A 678 19.41 31.97 30.72
N THR A 679 20.13 30.85 30.62
CA THR A 679 19.93 29.86 29.55
C THR A 679 18.50 29.30 29.60
N ASN A 680 18.02 28.90 30.78
CA ASN A 680 16.65 28.41 30.94
C ASN A 680 15.59 29.52 30.75
N GLU A 681 15.88 30.75 31.17
CA GLU A 681 15.00 31.91 30.93
C GLU A 681 14.90 32.24 29.42
N ILE A 682 15.99 32.08 28.66
CA ILE A 682 15.98 32.21 27.20
C ILE A 682 15.15 31.10 26.58
N TYR A 683 15.39 29.85 26.96
CA TYR A 683 14.65 28.70 26.41
C TYR A 683 13.14 28.89 26.55
N TRP A 684 12.69 29.26 27.75
CA TRP A 684 11.28 29.45 28.05
C TRP A 684 10.64 30.57 27.24
N LYS A 685 11.39 31.66 27.04
CA LYS A 685 10.86 32.89 26.43
C LYS A 685 10.92 32.89 24.91
N TYR A 686 11.99 32.36 24.32
CA TYR A 686 12.29 32.50 22.90
C TYR A 686 11.92 31.23 22.10
N PHE A 687 12.14 30.04 22.65
CA PHE A 687 11.76 28.80 21.94
C PHE A 687 10.32 28.37 22.22
N LEU A 688 9.88 28.46 23.48
CA LEU A 688 8.53 28.04 23.86
C LEU A 688 7.53 29.21 23.95
N HIS A 689 7.98 30.46 23.82
CA HIS A 689 7.13 31.67 23.91
C HIS A 689 6.21 31.72 25.14
N ASP A 690 6.73 31.30 26.29
CA ASP A 690 5.98 31.16 27.54
C ASP A 690 4.78 30.16 27.45
N ASP A 691 4.75 29.27 26.45
CA ASP A 691 3.71 28.25 26.22
C ASP A 691 4.24 26.81 26.41
N ILE A 692 3.83 26.19 27.52
CA ILE A 692 4.21 24.81 27.87
C ILE A 692 3.63 23.76 26.90
N LEU A 693 2.58 24.12 26.15
CA LEU A 693 1.85 23.25 25.22
C LEU A 693 2.29 23.49 23.76
N SER A 694 3.38 24.22 23.54
CA SER A 694 3.96 24.40 22.22
C SER A 694 4.18 23.04 21.55
N LYS A 695 3.73 22.92 20.30
CA LYS A 695 3.88 21.71 19.47
C LYS A 695 5.34 21.37 19.15
N ARG A 696 6.25 22.34 19.31
CA ARG A 696 7.68 22.14 19.08
C ARG A 696 8.35 21.45 20.27
N ARG A 697 7.77 21.54 21.47
CA ARG A 697 8.31 20.90 22.67
C ARG A 697 8.18 19.38 22.53
N GLY A 698 9.29 18.67 22.63
CA GLY A 698 9.34 17.22 22.41
C GLY A 698 9.56 16.82 20.95
N ALA A 699 9.44 17.76 20.01
CA ALA A 699 9.76 17.52 18.60
C ALA A 699 11.09 18.16 18.17
N PHE A 700 11.49 19.27 18.79
CA PHE A 700 12.69 20.04 18.44
C PHE A 700 13.77 19.95 19.52
N HIS A 701 15.02 19.94 19.09
CA HIS A 701 16.18 20.35 19.90
C HIS A 701 16.40 21.87 19.79
N TYR A 702 17.02 22.47 20.81
CA TYR A 702 17.08 23.92 20.94
C TYR A 702 18.50 24.45 21.14
N VAL A 703 18.91 25.40 20.29
CA VAL A 703 20.31 25.85 20.22
C VAL A 703 20.43 27.35 20.39
N ILE A 704 21.25 27.76 21.37
CA ILE A 704 21.51 29.18 21.63
C ILE A 704 22.90 29.57 21.14
N PHE A 705 22.97 30.43 20.13
CA PHE A 705 24.22 31.03 19.65
C PHE A 705 24.48 32.32 20.44
N CYS A 706 25.39 32.27 21.41
CA CYS A 706 25.64 33.38 22.33
C CYS A 706 27.06 33.94 22.25
N SER A 707 27.31 35.05 22.95
CA SER A 707 28.66 35.60 23.12
C SER A 707 29.56 34.62 23.89
N TYR A 708 29.31 34.44 25.19
CA TYR A 708 29.98 33.43 26.02
C TYR A 708 28.93 32.70 26.87
N GLY A 709 29.07 31.39 26.99
CA GLY A 709 28.19 30.55 27.79
C GLY A 709 28.50 30.57 29.30
N ALA A 710 27.77 29.78 30.09
CA ALA A 710 27.94 29.69 31.55
C ALA A 710 29.33 29.18 31.97
N ILE A 711 29.92 28.30 31.18
CA ILE A 711 31.24 27.70 31.43
C ILE A 711 32.34 28.34 30.56
N THR A 712 33.59 27.94 30.79
CA THR A 712 34.76 28.45 30.05
C THR A 712 35.09 27.63 28.79
N ARG A 713 34.13 26.86 28.28
CA ARG A 713 34.25 26.03 27.07
C ARG A 713 33.50 26.64 25.89
N GLY A 714 33.65 26.02 24.72
CA GLY A 714 33.00 26.45 23.48
C GLY A 714 31.49 26.21 23.47
N GLY A 715 31.01 25.17 24.13
CA GLY A 715 29.59 24.85 24.25
C GLY A 715 29.28 24.01 25.49
N TYR A 716 27.99 23.75 25.71
CA TYR A 716 27.46 22.77 26.68
C TYR A 716 25.99 22.47 26.40
N SER A 717 25.56 21.24 26.65
CA SER A 717 24.14 20.88 26.75
C SER A 717 23.51 21.35 28.06
N PHE A 718 22.20 21.61 28.04
CA PHE A 718 21.41 21.99 29.20
C PHE A 718 20.02 21.36 29.16
N GLN A 719 19.48 21.11 30.35
CA GLN A 719 18.09 20.68 30.56
C GLN A 719 17.32 21.89 31.13
N ALA A 720 16.40 22.43 30.34
CA ALA A 720 15.61 23.60 30.78
C ALA A 720 14.44 23.22 31.68
N ILE A 721 13.72 22.16 31.32
CA ILE A 721 12.52 21.67 32.00
C ILE A 721 12.69 20.20 32.36
N ASP A 722 12.32 19.29 31.45
CA ASP A 722 12.23 17.85 31.70
C ASP A 722 13.27 17.05 30.88
N SER A 723 13.70 17.57 29.74
CA SER A 723 14.56 16.87 28.77
C SER A 723 15.89 17.58 28.52
N LEU A 724 16.94 16.81 28.24
CA LEU A 724 18.22 17.27 27.72
C LEU A 724 18.11 17.47 26.20
N ASP A 725 17.30 18.45 25.81
CA ASP A 725 16.94 18.82 24.44
C ASP A 725 17.61 20.13 23.98
N GLY A 726 18.40 20.77 24.85
CA GLY A 726 19.00 22.07 24.59
C GLY A 726 20.53 22.06 24.64
N PHE A 727 21.17 22.93 23.86
CA PHE A 727 22.59 23.23 23.98
C PHE A 727 22.99 24.65 23.58
N VAL A 728 24.13 25.12 24.10
CA VAL A 728 24.66 26.47 23.89
C VAL A 728 25.94 26.42 23.08
N LEU A 729 26.07 27.30 22.09
CA LEU A 729 27.32 27.58 21.39
C LEU A 729 27.82 29.00 21.72
N ALA A 730 29.00 29.09 22.32
CA ALA A 730 29.70 30.35 22.58
C ALA A 730 30.42 30.83 21.31
N MET A 731 29.71 31.54 20.45
CA MET A 731 30.20 31.98 19.15
C MET A 731 31.37 32.98 19.26
N HIS A 732 31.37 33.86 20.28
CA HIS A 732 32.51 34.74 20.50
C HIS A 732 33.77 33.98 20.95
N TYR A 733 33.60 32.84 21.65
CA TYR A 733 34.71 31.96 21.97
C TYR A 733 35.36 31.42 20.69
N ILE A 734 34.57 30.91 19.74
CA ILE A 734 35.08 30.46 18.43
C ILE A 734 35.83 31.60 17.73
N TYR A 735 35.26 32.81 17.72
CA TYR A 735 35.84 33.96 17.02
C TYR A 735 37.19 34.41 17.59
N ASN A 736 37.44 34.19 18.89
CA ASN A 736 38.74 34.47 19.52
C ASN A 736 39.83 33.51 19.04
N TRP A 737 39.49 32.25 18.79
CA TRP A 737 40.44 31.18 18.50
C TRP A 737 40.54 30.80 17.02
N ARG A 738 39.59 31.22 16.19
CA ARG A 738 39.55 30.95 14.75
C ARG A 738 39.56 32.26 13.97
N TRP A 739 40.55 32.42 13.12
CA TRP A 739 40.82 33.70 12.45
C TRP A 739 40.20 33.77 11.05
N SER A 740 40.21 32.68 10.29
CA SER A 740 39.57 32.66 8.97
C SER A 740 38.08 32.34 9.07
N ARG A 741 37.31 32.80 8.08
CA ARG A 741 35.88 32.46 7.93
C ARG A 741 35.67 30.95 7.86
N GLU A 742 36.43 30.26 7.01
CA GLU A 742 36.34 28.80 6.84
C GLU A 742 36.60 28.03 8.13
N GLN A 743 37.56 28.49 8.94
CA GLN A 743 37.84 27.88 10.25
C GLN A 743 36.69 28.10 11.23
N ARG A 744 36.06 29.27 11.20
CA ARG A 744 34.89 29.57 12.05
C ARG A 744 33.70 28.71 11.66
N GLU A 745 33.38 28.62 10.37
CA GLU A 745 32.30 27.78 9.85
C GLU A 745 32.51 26.31 10.24
N LEU A 746 33.70 25.75 9.96
CA LEU A 746 34.04 24.37 10.34
C LEU A 746 33.95 24.14 11.85
N SER A 747 34.51 25.06 12.65
CA SER A 747 34.47 24.96 14.11
C SER A 747 33.05 25.10 14.67
N THR A 748 32.19 25.92 14.05
CA THR A 748 30.78 26.05 14.43
C THR A 748 30.03 24.74 14.16
N ALA A 749 30.16 24.16 12.96
CA ALA A 749 29.53 22.87 12.64
C ALA A 749 30.06 21.73 13.53
N SER A 750 31.37 21.66 13.71
CA SER A 750 32.02 20.61 14.52
C SER A 750 31.57 20.65 15.98
N LEU A 751 31.50 21.86 16.55
CA LEU A 751 31.03 22.03 17.92
C LEU A 751 29.51 21.87 18.05
N PHE A 752 28.73 22.30 17.05
CA PHE A 752 27.29 22.05 17.02
C PHE A 752 27.00 20.55 17.09
N MET A 753 27.64 19.78 16.22
CA MET A 753 27.52 18.33 16.17
C MET A 753 28.01 17.66 17.47
N HIS A 754 29.08 18.19 18.08
CA HIS A 754 29.57 17.72 19.38
C HIS A 754 28.49 17.83 20.45
N GLU A 755 27.89 19.00 20.62
CA GLU A 755 26.86 19.22 21.65
C GLU A 755 25.55 18.48 21.33
N LEU A 756 25.19 18.36 20.05
CA LEU A 756 24.06 17.52 19.62
C LEU A 756 24.31 16.05 19.98
N GLY A 757 25.55 15.56 19.91
CA GLY A 757 25.87 14.17 20.27
C GLY A 757 25.51 13.84 21.72
N HIS A 758 25.62 14.80 22.64
CA HIS A 758 25.16 14.64 24.02
C HIS A 758 23.64 14.60 24.15
N ASN A 759 22.91 15.35 23.31
CA ASN A 759 21.45 15.27 23.20
C ASN A 759 20.99 13.93 22.61
N LEU A 760 21.87 13.24 21.89
CA LEU A 760 21.66 11.90 21.32
C LEU A 760 22.31 10.78 22.17
N GLY A 761 22.56 11.02 23.46
CA GLY A 761 22.96 9.95 24.39
C GLY A 761 24.45 9.62 24.46
N LEU A 762 25.33 10.36 23.75
CA LEU A 762 26.77 10.10 23.76
C LEU A 762 27.50 10.90 24.84
N PHE A 763 28.17 10.23 25.79
CA PHE A 763 28.87 10.87 26.91
C PHE A 763 30.21 10.20 27.24
N GLU A 764 30.99 10.78 28.15
CA GLU A 764 32.28 10.25 28.61
C GLU A 764 32.23 8.80 29.14
N TYR A 765 31.08 8.36 29.66
CA TYR A 765 30.88 6.99 30.14
C TYR A 765 30.43 6.02 29.03
N THR A 766 29.93 6.52 27.89
CA THR A 766 29.67 5.72 26.70
C THR A 766 31.00 5.22 26.14
N PHE A 767 31.90 6.14 25.82
CA PHE A 767 33.26 5.84 25.40
C PHE A 767 34.26 6.80 26.05
N GLY A 768 35.33 6.26 26.65
CA GLY A 768 36.30 7.08 27.39
C GLY A 768 37.16 8.04 26.55
N GLY A 769 36.90 8.17 25.24
CA GLY A 769 37.48 9.18 24.36
C GLY A 769 36.62 10.46 24.23
N ILE A 770 35.31 10.35 24.53
CA ILE A 770 34.36 11.48 24.55
C ILE A 770 34.73 12.41 25.70
N ASP A 771 34.76 13.71 25.44
CA ASP A 771 35.08 14.78 26.41
C ASP A 771 36.39 14.59 27.18
N ASN A 772 37.29 13.77 26.65
CA ASN A 772 38.49 13.42 27.39
C ASN A 772 39.46 14.61 27.42
N GLU A 773 39.57 15.27 28.56
CA GLU A 773 40.45 16.44 28.78
C GLU A 773 41.92 16.18 28.42
N SER A 774 42.37 14.93 28.51
CA SER A 774 43.73 14.54 28.14
C SER A 774 43.96 14.43 26.62
N CYS A 775 42.93 14.68 25.81
CA CYS A 775 42.97 14.76 24.34
C CYS A 775 43.15 16.18 23.80
N ASN A 776 43.24 17.21 24.65
CA ASN A 776 43.38 18.60 24.19
C ASN A 776 44.77 18.95 23.63
N THR A 777 45.84 18.25 24.06
CA THR A 777 47.21 18.63 23.70
C THR A 777 48.18 17.45 23.53
N PRO A 778 49.22 17.55 22.66
CA PRO A 778 50.15 16.45 22.37
C PRO A 778 51.01 15.94 23.53
N TRP A 779 51.06 16.63 24.67
CA TRP A 779 51.85 16.21 25.84
C TRP A 779 51.05 15.40 26.86
N HIS A 780 49.75 15.18 26.63
CA HIS A 780 48.91 14.30 27.44
C HIS A 780 48.71 12.93 26.77
N ALA A 781 48.47 11.90 27.58
CA ALA A 781 48.39 10.52 27.10
C ALA A 781 47.15 10.28 26.22
N GLY A 782 46.01 10.92 26.51
CA GLY A 782 44.77 10.79 25.75
C GLY A 782 44.93 11.18 24.28
N TRP A 783 45.67 12.26 24.00
CA TRP A 783 45.95 12.75 22.65
C TRP A 783 46.49 11.66 21.71
N TRP A 784 47.34 10.78 22.23
CA TRP A 784 47.91 9.65 21.49
C TRP A 784 47.09 8.38 21.61
N LYS A 785 46.47 8.13 22.78
CA LYS A 785 45.64 6.95 23.01
C LYS A 785 44.43 6.92 22.08
N TYR A 786 43.81 8.08 21.87
CA TYR A 786 42.60 8.27 21.06
C TYR A 786 42.91 9.05 19.77
N SER A 787 44.12 8.90 19.21
CA SER A 787 44.46 9.55 17.94
C SER A 787 43.62 9.04 16.78
N ASP A 788 43.21 7.77 16.86
CA ASP A 788 42.43 7.11 15.82
C ASP A 788 40.93 7.31 16.03
N TYR A 789 40.50 7.82 17.19
CA TYR A 789 39.10 8.11 17.48
C TYR A 789 38.62 9.37 16.73
N ARG A 790 38.21 9.20 15.47
CA ARG A 790 37.82 10.27 14.54
C ARG A 790 36.38 10.71 14.80
N SER A 791 36.18 11.41 15.91
CA SER A 791 34.86 11.93 16.28
C SER A 791 34.95 13.36 16.77
N CYS A 792 33.97 14.20 16.42
CA CYS A 792 33.85 15.56 16.95
C CYS A 792 33.69 15.58 18.49
N LEU A 793 33.24 14.48 19.10
CA LEU A 793 33.13 14.29 20.56
C LEU A 793 34.48 14.20 21.29
N ASN A 794 35.56 13.94 20.55
CA ASN A 794 36.91 13.95 21.07
C ASN A 794 37.51 15.36 20.98
N TYR A 795 38.01 15.91 22.09
CA TYR A 795 38.61 17.26 22.12
C TYR A 795 39.81 17.48 21.20
N ARG A 796 40.41 16.41 20.66
CA ARG A 796 41.40 16.53 19.60
C ARG A 796 40.79 17.05 18.28
N TYR A 797 39.51 16.76 18.04
CA TYR A 797 38.81 16.99 16.77
C TYR A 797 37.61 17.94 16.87
N SER A 798 37.14 18.28 18.07
CA SER A 798 35.91 19.08 18.37
C SER A 798 35.78 20.46 17.74
N PHE A 799 36.79 20.91 16.98
CA PHE A 799 36.75 22.17 16.23
C PHE A 799 37.22 22.02 14.78
N SER A 800 37.42 20.79 14.30
CA SER A 800 38.10 20.49 13.03
C SER A 800 37.52 19.31 12.25
N LEU A 801 36.54 18.60 12.80
CA LEU A 801 35.88 17.45 12.17
C LEU A 801 34.37 17.56 12.36
N VAL A 802 33.60 17.45 11.28
CA VAL A 802 32.13 17.39 11.34
C VAL A 802 31.74 15.97 10.99
N ASP A 803 31.90 15.09 11.96
CA ASP A 803 31.48 13.70 11.89
C ASP A 803 31.51 13.08 13.29
N TYR A 804 30.73 12.02 13.48
CA TYR A 804 30.98 11.05 14.55
C TYR A 804 31.84 9.91 14.01
N SER A 805 32.42 9.12 14.91
CA SER A 805 33.20 7.98 14.45
C SER A 805 32.32 6.78 14.09
N ASP A 806 32.71 6.05 13.04
CA ASP A 806 32.16 4.74 12.64
C ASP A 806 32.97 3.55 13.21
N GLY A 807 33.94 3.83 14.09
CA GLY A 807 34.80 2.80 14.71
C GLY A 807 35.79 2.12 13.75
N SER A 808 35.92 2.56 12.50
CA SER A 808 36.69 1.87 11.46
C SER A 808 38.20 2.16 11.46
N HIS A 809 38.65 3.17 12.21
CA HIS A 809 40.02 3.72 12.12
C HIS A 809 41.04 3.04 13.05
N GLY A 810 40.64 1.99 13.78
CA GLY A 810 41.55 1.12 14.50
C GLY A 810 41.39 1.16 16.02
N LYS A 811 42.51 1.22 16.75
CA LYS A 811 42.47 0.94 18.20
C LYS A 811 41.97 2.16 18.99
N ASN A 812 40.99 1.91 19.87
CA ASN A 812 40.30 2.94 20.64
C ASN A 812 39.53 3.94 19.77
N ASP A 813 39.24 3.58 18.53
CA ASP A 813 38.18 4.20 17.74
C ASP A 813 36.88 3.47 18.07
N TYR A 814 35.86 4.21 18.48
CA TYR A 814 34.57 3.65 18.88
C TYR A 814 33.51 4.11 17.90
N ASP A 815 32.53 3.25 17.64
CA ASP A 815 31.45 3.53 16.73
C ASP A 815 30.37 4.35 17.44
N ASP A 816 30.44 5.66 17.29
CA ASP A 816 29.50 6.61 17.86
C ASP A 816 28.18 6.57 17.09
N TRP A 817 28.21 6.44 15.76
CA TRP A 817 27.03 6.39 14.91
C TRP A 817 26.10 5.23 15.23
N GLU A 818 26.64 4.05 15.54
CA GLU A 818 25.83 2.90 15.98
C GLU A 818 25.36 3.02 17.45
N ASN A 819 25.79 4.05 18.19
CA ASN A 819 25.47 4.24 19.61
C ASN A 819 24.73 5.55 19.92
N ILE A 820 24.37 6.34 18.92
CA ILE A 820 23.40 7.43 19.12
C ILE A 820 22.03 6.84 19.46
N ASP A 821 21.31 7.52 20.34
CA ASP A 821 19.93 7.25 20.67
C ASP A 821 19.11 8.49 20.34
N LEU A 822 18.36 8.43 19.23
CA LEU A 822 17.52 9.53 18.78
C LEU A 822 16.38 9.83 19.78
N THR A 823 15.91 8.80 20.50
CA THR A 823 14.86 8.91 21.52
C THR A 823 15.38 9.37 22.89
N PHE A 824 16.68 9.65 23.01
CA PHE A 824 17.33 9.90 24.30
C PHE A 824 16.68 11.06 25.07
N PHE A 825 16.33 12.15 24.36
CA PHE A 825 15.78 13.35 24.99
C PHE A 825 14.44 13.07 25.69
N GLU A 826 13.63 12.12 25.22
CA GLU A 826 12.35 11.73 25.84
C GLU A 826 12.54 11.12 27.25
N ASN A 827 13.69 10.50 27.53
CA ASN A 827 13.95 9.74 28.75
C ASN A 827 15.13 10.29 29.56
N SER A 828 15.47 11.55 29.35
CA SER A 828 16.67 12.19 29.90
C SER A 828 16.46 12.88 31.27
N GLU A 829 15.29 12.69 31.91
CA GLU A 829 14.90 13.33 33.19
C GLU A 829 15.94 13.20 34.32
N TYR A 830 16.79 12.16 34.29
CA TYR A 830 17.77 11.83 35.34
C TYR A 830 19.16 12.45 35.17
N TYR A 831 19.43 13.18 34.08
CA TYR A 831 20.74 13.79 33.84
C TYR A 831 20.84 15.19 34.50
N ILE A 832 21.23 15.20 35.79
CA ILE A 832 21.48 16.41 36.61
C ILE A 832 22.93 16.49 37.07
#